data_AF-A0A0M9ESQ8-F1
#
_entry.id   AF-A0A0M9ESQ8-F1
#
_cell.length_a   1.000
_cell.length_b   1.000
_cell.length_c   1.000
_cell.angle_alpha   90.00
_cell.angle_beta   90.00
_cell.angle_gamma   90.00
#
_symmetry.space_group_name_H-M   'P 1'
#
loop_
_entity.id
_entity.type
_entity.pdbx_description
1 polymer ?
#
loop_
_entity_poly.entity_id
_entity_poly.type
_entity_poly.pdbx_seq_one_letter_code
_entity_poly.pdbx_strand_id
1 'polypeptide(L)'
;MGWNYCLQWLFVLPLEIIAGAFTIGYWNEAISRSVFVSIFLLTIVVINLFGVKTYGEAEFIFSLIKITAIVGFILLAIVINIGGEPEGQYIGGMYWRNPGAFKNGFKGFCSVLVTSAFSFTGTELIGLAAAETANPRKSLPTAIKQVFWRIMIFYLVALLLVGLLVPSDDKRLVGGDNVADATASPFVIAIEKAGTSLLPGIMNAIILIAVISVGNSAVFGSSRTLAALAEQSHAPQIFAYVDRQGRPLMAILFASCIGFLAFLADVNSHDAIFNWLLSISALSTLFTWGSICLCYIRFRAAWSYNAHTIEQLPFKSHVGVVGAWVALIGYILVLVSQVWIAASPVYAPDIDDGPSGAAQNFFLKVLAIPIILLFYICHKVWYRTRVARLEEMDVETGRRYFRVQEREERLGWPKWKRLYWFLSECMDDVHLKVMEASYTTIIWAAAFAAASFFSYRIIAIALRSNSSQFSGLPRPKDHQAFVGHALRILRGAGPNNLYLQWMRRWPDAPFIRCLSWLNEEILLVNSLEACREVLQTNAYSLAKPGFFHTLVGEFLGVGLLFSVGEQHKRLRRIIAVPLSRPSIRKLFPTFVSYSHKLNREVQDSLERSQDETVELEELITRVTLDIIGVSLLGRELRDFSSPSSPLSFEQCYNAILAQPLAGQIISFINPFIPLRWLPVSANLDFIRAKSALKTMMEGLIEQRTTEVAAAKRHKGGSSLSDDLLTKMIEASAGESQELSKGELIDITMQVIAAGHETTASALVWTAYALSRDLASQKRLRAEIHSLGTGMSDKGVDELPFLENVIREAMRVYSPTLIIPWEAQRDMTITGVDIPKGTTVQIVPATIQLNPQVWGSDADIFRPERWEDMDSNASSPYAMETFSNGPRMCPGKALAMLNMKVLLVGLIRDFEMELEDDERKVELRNPSLTLKTKKPIRFKIRRVG
;
A
#
# COMPACT_ATOMS: atom_id res chain seq x y z
N MET A 1 -22.52 -36.04 -9.34
CA MET A 1 -21.27 -35.25 -9.32
C MET A 1 -21.51 -33.77 -9.05
N GLY A 2 -22.39 -33.06 -9.78
CA GLY A 2 -22.65 -31.63 -9.49
C GLY A 2 -23.06 -31.37 -8.03
N TRP A 3 -24.00 -32.15 -7.48
CA TRP A 3 -24.37 -32.07 -6.05
C TRP A 3 -23.23 -32.39 -5.08
N ASN A 4 -22.36 -33.35 -5.43
CA ASN A 4 -21.17 -33.67 -4.62
C ASN A 4 -20.24 -32.45 -4.53
N TYR A 5 -19.92 -31.86 -5.68
CA TYR A 5 -19.08 -30.67 -5.75
C TYR A 5 -19.71 -29.45 -5.05
N CYS A 6 -21.02 -29.27 -5.17
CA CYS A 6 -21.75 -28.22 -4.46
C CYS A 6 -21.69 -28.40 -2.94
N LEU A 7 -22.00 -29.60 -2.44
CA LEU A 7 -21.99 -29.91 -1.00
C LEU A 7 -20.60 -29.78 -0.39
N GLN A 8 -19.56 -30.18 -1.13
CA GLN A 8 -18.17 -29.98 -0.74
C GLN A 8 -17.90 -28.51 -0.39
N TRP A 9 -18.18 -27.57 -1.31
CA TRP A 9 -17.95 -26.15 -1.05
C TRP A 9 -18.91 -25.55 0.00
N LEU A 10 -20.14 -26.06 0.09
CA LEU A 10 -21.08 -25.65 1.14
C LEU A 10 -20.57 -26.00 2.54
N PHE A 11 -19.90 -27.15 2.72
CA PHE A 11 -19.35 -27.57 4.02
C PHE A 11 -17.94 -27.05 4.29
N VAL A 12 -17.17 -26.70 3.26
CA VAL A 12 -15.90 -25.98 3.43
C VAL A 12 -16.11 -24.62 4.08
N LEU A 13 -17.19 -23.89 3.74
CA LEU A 13 -17.45 -22.57 4.33
C LEU A 13 -17.50 -22.58 5.88
N PRO A 14 -18.37 -23.36 6.55
CA PRO A 14 -18.40 -23.39 8.01
C PRO A 14 -17.11 -23.99 8.60
N LEU A 15 -16.48 -24.96 7.92
CA LEU A 15 -15.21 -25.54 8.35
C LEU A 15 -14.10 -24.49 8.48
N GLU A 16 -13.94 -23.64 7.47
CA GLU A 16 -12.93 -22.59 7.47
C GLU A 16 -13.22 -21.55 8.55
N ILE A 17 -14.48 -21.13 8.71
CA ILE A 17 -14.86 -20.17 9.75
C ILE A 17 -14.57 -20.72 11.16
N ILE A 18 -14.83 -22.02 11.40
CA ILE A 18 -14.48 -22.68 12.67
C ILE A 18 -12.96 -22.68 12.88
N ALA A 19 -12.16 -23.03 11.87
CA ALA A 19 -10.70 -23.00 11.95
C ALA A 19 -10.15 -21.59 12.25
N GLY A 20 -10.71 -20.56 11.63
CA GLY A 20 -10.38 -19.17 11.92
C GLY A 20 -10.74 -18.78 13.36
N ALA A 21 -11.88 -19.24 13.86
CA ALA A 21 -12.31 -18.97 15.23
C ALA A 21 -11.38 -19.62 16.27
N PHE A 22 -10.87 -20.83 16.00
CA PHE A 22 -9.84 -21.47 16.85
C PHE A 22 -8.51 -20.69 16.84
N THR A 23 -8.11 -20.16 15.68
CA THR A 23 -6.87 -19.36 15.55
C THR A 23 -6.89 -18.10 16.41
N ILE A 24 -8.06 -17.51 16.67
CA ILE A 24 -8.21 -16.33 17.55
C ILE A 24 -7.84 -16.64 19.01
N GLY A 25 -8.01 -17.90 19.46
CA GLY A 25 -7.65 -18.34 20.80
C GLY A 25 -6.19 -18.01 21.16
N TYR A 26 -5.32 -17.89 20.16
CA TYR A 26 -3.94 -17.42 20.33
C TYR A 26 -3.79 -16.09 21.09
N TRP A 27 -4.67 -15.11 20.81
CA TRP A 27 -4.59 -13.79 21.45
C TRP A 27 -5.51 -13.64 22.65
N ASN A 28 -6.67 -14.29 22.62
CA ASN A 28 -7.67 -14.12 23.66
C ASN A 28 -8.63 -15.31 23.70
N GLU A 29 -8.57 -16.06 24.79
CA GLU A 29 -9.47 -17.18 25.07
C GLU A 29 -10.75 -16.76 25.81
N ALA A 30 -10.82 -15.53 26.34
CA ALA A 30 -11.93 -15.04 27.15
C ALA A 30 -13.14 -14.58 26.32
N ILE A 31 -12.96 -14.32 25.02
CA ILE A 31 -14.03 -13.90 24.12
C ILE A 31 -14.64 -15.14 23.45
N SER A 32 -15.97 -15.24 23.45
CA SER A 32 -16.70 -16.34 22.78
C SER A 32 -16.35 -16.41 21.28
N ARG A 33 -16.12 -17.63 20.78
CA ARG A 33 -15.74 -17.88 19.38
C ARG A 33 -16.84 -17.44 18.42
N SER A 34 -18.11 -17.49 18.85
CA SER A 34 -19.29 -17.02 18.11
C SER A 34 -19.21 -15.56 17.65
N VAL A 35 -18.51 -14.69 18.40
CA VAL A 35 -18.30 -13.28 17.98
C VAL A 35 -17.47 -13.23 16.70
N PHE A 36 -16.38 -14.01 16.65
CA PHE A 36 -15.49 -14.06 15.50
C PHE A 36 -16.11 -14.82 14.32
N VAL A 37 -16.89 -15.87 14.59
CA VAL A 37 -17.73 -16.53 13.59
C VAL A 37 -18.64 -15.51 12.89
N SER A 38 -19.30 -14.64 13.67
CA SER A 38 -20.17 -13.58 13.13
C SER A 38 -19.41 -12.60 12.25
N ILE A 39 -18.22 -12.18 12.67
CA ILE A 39 -17.36 -11.25 11.91
C ILE A 39 -16.91 -11.88 10.58
N PHE A 40 -16.42 -13.13 10.61
CA PHE A 40 -15.95 -13.82 9.40
C PHE A 40 -17.10 -14.07 8.42
N LEU A 41 -18.23 -14.58 8.92
CA LEU A 41 -19.39 -14.84 8.08
C LEU A 41 -19.92 -13.54 7.45
N LEU A 42 -20.09 -12.48 8.24
CA LEU A 42 -20.53 -11.18 7.72
C LEU A 42 -19.57 -10.66 6.65
N THR A 43 -18.26 -10.74 6.89
CA THR A 43 -17.24 -10.29 5.93
C THR A 43 -17.33 -11.06 4.60
N ILE A 44 -17.43 -12.40 4.66
CA ILE A 44 -17.53 -13.25 3.47
C ILE A 44 -18.82 -12.97 2.69
N VAL A 45 -19.95 -12.83 3.40
CA VAL A 45 -21.25 -12.52 2.79
C VAL A 45 -21.20 -11.17 2.08
N VAL A 46 -20.69 -10.14 2.76
CA VAL A 46 -20.58 -8.78 2.20
C VAL A 46 -19.73 -8.77 0.93
N ILE A 47 -18.57 -9.42 0.93
CA ILE A 47 -17.70 -9.52 -0.27
C ILE A 47 -18.44 -10.16 -1.45
N ASN A 48 -19.16 -11.26 -1.20
CA ASN A 48 -19.88 -11.99 -2.26
C ASN A 48 -21.12 -11.24 -2.77
N LEU A 49 -21.74 -10.39 -1.95
CA LEU A 49 -22.88 -9.56 -2.36
C LEU A 49 -22.46 -8.39 -3.26
N PHE A 50 -21.25 -7.85 -3.13
CA PHE A 50 -20.74 -6.75 -3.99
C PHE A 50 -20.34 -7.19 -5.41
N GLY A 51 -20.39 -8.48 -5.73
CA GLY A 51 -20.25 -9.01 -7.09
C GLY A 51 -18.84 -9.48 -7.47
N VAL A 52 -18.72 -10.04 -8.68
CA VAL A 52 -17.54 -10.80 -9.14
C VAL A 52 -16.27 -9.94 -9.20
N LYS A 53 -16.41 -8.65 -9.50
CA LYS A 53 -15.27 -7.71 -9.53
C LYS A 53 -14.68 -7.51 -8.14
N THR A 54 -15.51 -7.24 -7.14
CA THR A 54 -15.08 -7.07 -5.74
C THR A 54 -14.52 -8.38 -5.17
N TYR A 55 -15.14 -9.51 -5.48
CA TYR A 55 -14.59 -10.83 -5.19
C TYR A 55 -13.17 -11.00 -5.76
N GLY A 56 -12.97 -10.67 -7.05
CA GLY A 56 -11.68 -10.79 -7.72
C GLY A 56 -10.61 -9.84 -7.15
N GLU A 57 -10.99 -8.61 -6.81
CA GLU A 57 -10.10 -7.64 -6.15
C GLU A 57 -9.72 -8.09 -4.73
N ALA A 58 -10.67 -8.61 -3.95
CA ALA A 58 -10.42 -9.15 -2.61
C ALA A 58 -9.49 -10.38 -2.68
N GLU A 59 -9.77 -11.34 -3.56
CA GLU A 59 -8.93 -12.53 -3.74
C GLU A 59 -7.53 -12.18 -4.23
N PHE A 60 -7.38 -11.14 -5.06
CA PHE A 60 -6.07 -10.65 -5.47
C PHE A 60 -5.26 -10.13 -4.26
N ILE A 61 -5.89 -9.32 -3.40
CA ILE A 61 -5.26 -8.78 -2.18
C ILE A 61 -4.89 -9.91 -1.22
N PHE A 62 -5.83 -10.83 -0.94
CA PHE A 62 -5.59 -11.97 -0.05
C PHE A 62 -4.46 -12.86 -0.59
N SER A 63 -4.44 -13.12 -1.90
CA SER A 63 -3.40 -13.93 -2.55
C SER A 63 -2.03 -13.27 -2.49
N LEU A 64 -1.95 -11.94 -2.62
CA LEU A 64 -0.69 -11.21 -2.48
C LEU A 64 -0.13 -11.35 -1.06
N ILE A 65 -0.96 -11.15 -0.03
CA ILE A 65 -0.55 -11.29 1.38
C ILE A 65 -0.06 -12.72 1.66
N LYS A 66 -0.82 -13.74 1.23
CA LYS A 66 -0.46 -15.16 1.40
C LYS A 66 0.88 -15.49 0.75
N ILE A 67 1.11 -15.01 -0.47
CA ILE A 67 2.36 -15.26 -1.20
C ILE A 67 3.55 -14.57 -0.52
N THR A 68 3.40 -13.30 -0.12
CA THR A 68 4.47 -12.59 0.60
C THR A 68 4.80 -13.28 1.91
N ALA A 69 3.77 -13.73 2.65
CA ALA A 69 3.94 -14.43 3.90
C ALA A 69 4.68 -15.76 3.74
N ILE A 70 4.30 -16.59 2.76
CA ILE A 70 4.94 -17.90 2.57
C ILE A 70 6.39 -17.75 2.10
N VAL A 71 6.68 -16.77 1.25
CA VAL A 71 8.07 -16.47 0.84
C VAL A 71 8.88 -15.97 2.02
N GLY A 72 8.34 -15.03 2.81
CA GLY A 72 9.00 -14.53 4.02
C GLY A 72 9.25 -15.64 5.04
N PHE A 73 8.28 -16.54 5.21
CA PHE A 73 8.42 -17.73 6.05
C PHE A 73 9.50 -18.67 5.53
N ILE A 74 9.56 -18.98 4.23
CA ILE A 74 10.61 -19.84 3.66
C ILE A 74 11.99 -19.26 3.96
N LEU A 75 12.20 -17.96 3.74
CA LEU A 75 13.48 -17.30 4.03
C LEU A 75 13.81 -17.37 5.52
N LEU A 76 12.84 -17.04 6.38
CA LEU A 76 13.00 -17.10 7.83
C LEU A 76 13.30 -18.53 8.30
N ALA A 77 12.58 -19.52 7.77
CA ALA A 77 12.72 -20.91 8.14
C ALA A 77 14.08 -21.48 7.71
N ILE A 78 14.61 -21.07 6.55
CA ILE A 78 16.00 -21.39 6.16
C ILE A 78 16.98 -20.80 7.16
N VAL A 79 16.79 -19.53 7.55
CA VAL A 79 17.65 -18.87 8.54
C VAL A 79 17.57 -19.56 9.89
N ILE A 80 16.39 -19.93 10.39
CA ILE A 80 16.23 -20.67 11.65
C ILE A 80 16.89 -22.05 11.55
N ASN A 81 16.71 -22.75 10.42
CA ASN A 81 17.27 -24.08 10.25
C ASN A 81 18.81 -24.06 10.24
N ILE A 82 19.41 -23.01 9.68
CA ILE A 82 20.86 -22.80 9.65
C ILE A 82 21.38 -22.25 10.99
N GLY A 83 20.72 -21.24 11.53
CA GLY A 83 21.15 -20.44 12.68
C GLY A 83 20.83 -21.04 14.05
N GLY A 84 19.88 -21.98 14.13
CA GLY A 84 19.46 -22.60 15.38
C GLY A 84 18.45 -21.78 16.17
N GLU A 85 17.96 -22.36 17.27
CA GLU A 85 17.19 -21.67 18.31
C GLU A 85 18.09 -20.67 19.09
N PRO A 86 17.56 -19.73 19.91
CA PRO A 86 18.36 -18.67 20.57
C PRO A 86 19.59 -19.14 21.38
N GLU A 87 19.62 -20.40 21.80
CA GLU A 87 20.74 -21.05 22.50
C GLU A 87 21.28 -22.29 21.73
N GLY A 88 20.79 -22.54 20.51
CA GLY A 88 20.94 -23.80 19.78
C GLY A 88 21.97 -23.79 18.64
N GLN A 89 22.44 -24.99 18.28
CA GLN A 89 23.28 -25.24 17.10
C GLN A 89 22.41 -25.50 15.86
N TYR A 90 23.06 -25.67 14.69
CA TYR A 90 22.43 -26.03 13.41
C TYR A 90 21.40 -27.17 13.55
N ILE A 91 20.13 -26.92 13.17
CA ILE A 91 19.04 -27.91 13.27
C ILE A 91 19.17 -28.92 12.12
N GLY A 92 19.29 -28.44 10.88
CA GLY A 92 19.44 -29.26 9.68
C GLY A 92 18.30 -30.25 9.47
N GLY A 93 18.51 -31.51 9.83
CA GLY A 93 17.52 -32.60 9.76
C GLY A 93 17.39 -33.35 11.08
N MET A 94 17.71 -32.71 12.20
CA MET A 94 17.72 -33.30 13.54
C MET A 94 16.37 -33.93 13.89
N TYR A 95 15.27 -33.19 13.73
CA TYR A 95 13.92 -33.66 14.05
C TYR A 95 13.42 -34.80 13.15
N TRP A 96 13.95 -34.89 11.93
CA TRP A 96 13.67 -36.03 11.04
C TRP A 96 14.39 -37.31 11.43
N ARG A 97 15.48 -37.20 12.21
CA ARG A 97 16.19 -38.36 12.78
C ARG A 97 15.64 -38.75 14.15
N ASN A 98 15.32 -37.78 14.99
CA ASN A 98 14.75 -37.97 16.32
C ASN A 98 13.83 -36.79 16.67
N PRO A 99 12.50 -36.96 16.82
CA PRO A 99 11.73 -38.21 16.97
C PRO A 99 11.47 -39.02 15.69
N GLY A 100 11.73 -38.47 14.49
CA GLY A 100 11.57 -39.17 13.22
C GLY A 100 10.53 -38.57 12.28
N ALA A 101 10.76 -38.68 10.97
CA ALA A 101 9.90 -38.12 9.93
C ALA A 101 8.61 -38.94 9.65
N PHE A 102 8.60 -40.24 9.94
CA PHE A 102 7.47 -41.15 9.67
C PHE A 102 6.93 -41.78 10.97
N LYS A 103 6.19 -40.99 11.75
CA LYS A 103 5.52 -41.47 12.96
C LYS A 103 4.45 -42.51 12.58
N ASN A 104 4.40 -43.63 13.30
CA ASN A 104 3.49 -44.77 13.04
C ASN A 104 3.68 -45.48 11.68
N GLY A 105 4.87 -45.36 11.07
CA GLY A 105 5.26 -46.10 9.87
C GLY A 105 4.37 -45.82 8.64
N PHE A 106 4.26 -46.80 7.74
CA PHE A 106 3.46 -46.67 6.51
C PHE A 106 1.97 -46.40 6.80
N LYS A 107 1.45 -46.96 7.88
CA LYS A 107 0.06 -46.76 8.29
C LYS A 107 -0.21 -45.30 8.72
N GLY A 108 0.73 -44.67 9.42
CA GLY A 108 0.69 -43.23 9.71
C GLY A 108 0.80 -42.36 8.45
N PHE A 109 1.59 -42.78 7.46
CA PHE A 109 1.61 -42.10 6.16
C PHE A 109 0.25 -42.19 5.45
N CYS A 110 -0.39 -43.36 5.46
CA CYS A 110 -1.71 -43.55 4.87
C CYS A 110 -2.81 -42.70 5.55
N SER A 111 -2.72 -42.45 6.86
CA SER A 111 -3.76 -41.70 7.60
C SER A 111 -3.83 -40.22 7.24
N VAL A 112 -2.76 -39.64 6.68
CA VAL A 112 -2.70 -38.22 6.31
C VAL A 112 -2.99 -37.96 4.83
N LEU A 113 -3.12 -38.99 3.99
CA LEU A 113 -3.29 -38.83 2.53
C LEU A 113 -4.57 -38.08 2.16
N VAL A 114 -5.69 -38.35 2.83
CA VAL A 114 -6.98 -37.70 2.56
C VAL A 114 -6.95 -36.23 2.99
N THR A 115 -6.42 -35.94 4.18
CA THR A 115 -6.24 -34.55 4.64
C THR A 115 -5.26 -33.78 3.75
N SER A 116 -4.21 -34.45 3.26
CA SER A 116 -3.27 -33.85 2.31
C SER A 116 -3.94 -33.55 0.97
N ALA A 117 -4.79 -34.46 0.46
CA ALA A 117 -5.57 -34.23 -0.75
C ALA A 117 -6.55 -33.07 -0.59
N PHE A 118 -7.19 -32.95 0.58
CA PHE A 118 -8.07 -31.82 0.89
C PHE A 118 -7.37 -30.48 0.76
N SER A 119 -6.13 -30.35 1.25
CA SER A 119 -5.33 -29.11 1.16
C SER A 119 -5.06 -28.61 -0.27
N PHE A 120 -5.27 -29.46 -1.29
CA PHE A 120 -5.12 -29.09 -2.70
C PHE A 120 -6.46 -28.89 -3.44
N THR A 121 -7.58 -28.95 -2.72
CA THR A 121 -8.92 -28.64 -3.23
C THR A 121 -8.97 -27.21 -3.80
N GLY A 122 -9.73 -27.00 -4.87
CA GLY A 122 -9.88 -25.68 -5.51
C GLY A 122 -9.04 -25.46 -6.75
N THR A 123 -8.13 -26.39 -7.09
CA THR A 123 -7.46 -26.36 -8.40
C THR A 123 -8.44 -26.50 -9.57
N GLU A 124 -9.56 -27.18 -9.34
CA GLU A 124 -10.66 -27.33 -10.29
C GLU A 124 -11.56 -26.08 -10.44
N LEU A 125 -11.51 -25.10 -9.51
CA LEU A 125 -12.28 -23.84 -9.61
C LEU A 125 -11.91 -23.03 -10.86
N ILE A 126 -10.69 -23.21 -11.38
CA ILE A 126 -10.25 -22.60 -12.65
C ILE A 126 -11.19 -22.99 -13.80
N GLY A 127 -11.77 -24.20 -13.75
CA GLY A 127 -12.77 -24.65 -14.70
C GLY A 127 -14.08 -23.86 -14.63
N LEU A 128 -14.53 -23.46 -13.43
CA LEU A 128 -15.71 -22.59 -13.28
C LEU A 128 -15.42 -21.15 -13.71
N ALA A 129 -14.26 -20.61 -13.33
CA ALA A 129 -13.84 -19.26 -13.72
C ALA A 129 -13.65 -19.12 -15.25
N ALA A 130 -13.39 -20.22 -15.95
CA ALA A 130 -13.24 -20.24 -17.39
C ALA A 130 -14.49 -19.75 -18.14
N ALA A 131 -15.69 -20.02 -17.61
CA ALA A 131 -16.96 -19.59 -18.19
C ALA A 131 -17.12 -18.06 -18.15
N GLU A 132 -16.51 -17.41 -17.17
CA GLU A 132 -16.58 -15.96 -16.93
C GLU A 132 -15.35 -15.21 -17.46
N THR A 133 -14.36 -15.92 -18.03
CA THR A 133 -13.12 -15.32 -18.52
C THR A 133 -13.29 -14.75 -19.92
N ALA A 134 -12.85 -13.50 -20.15
CA ALA A 134 -12.96 -12.82 -21.44
C ALA A 134 -12.21 -13.52 -22.60
N ASN A 135 -11.01 -14.07 -22.33
CA ASN A 135 -10.25 -14.84 -23.31
C ASN A 135 -9.68 -16.15 -22.69
N PRO A 136 -10.51 -17.21 -22.58
CA PRO A 136 -10.10 -18.43 -21.90
C PRO A 136 -8.98 -19.17 -22.64
N ARG A 137 -8.82 -18.98 -23.96
CA ARG A 137 -7.77 -19.64 -24.76
C ARG A 137 -6.35 -19.24 -24.34
N LYS A 138 -6.15 -17.97 -23.98
CA LYS A 138 -4.87 -17.49 -23.50
C LYS A 138 -4.74 -17.66 -21.99
N SER A 139 -5.77 -17.30 -21.24
CA SER A 139 -5.69 -17.21 -19.78
C SER A 139 -5.68 -18.56 -19.06
N LEU A 140 -6.44 -19.57 -19.53
CA LEU A 140 -6.49 -20.88 -18.85
C LEU A 140 -5.17 -21.65 -18.95
N PRO A 141 -4.56 -21.83 -20.14
CA PRO A 141 -3.30 -22.59 -20.25
C PRO A 141 -2.18 -21.99 -19.39
N THR A 142 -2.11 -20.66 -19.33
CA THR A 142 -1.14 -19.95 -18.49
C THR A 142 -1.43 -20.18 -17.00
N ALA A 143 -2.68 -20.05 -16.57
CA ALA A 143 -3.07 -20.30 -15.18
C ALA A 143 -2.75 -21.74 -14.74
N ILE A 144 -3.09 -22.74 -15.55
CA ILE A 144 -2.83 -24.16 -15.25
C ILE A 144 -1.33 -24.44 -15.07
N LYS A 145 -0.48 -23.91 -15.97
CA LYS A 145 0.98 -24.07 -15.87
C LYS A 145 1.54 -23.43 -14.60
N GLN A 146 1.02 -22.26 -14.20
CA GLN A 146 1.48 -21.56 -13.01
C GLN A 146 1.10 -22.27 -11.70
N VAL A 147 -0.10 -22.87 -11.62
CA VAL A 147 -0.56 -23.60 -10.43
C VAL A 147 0.42 -24.71 -10.04
N PHE A 148 0.91 -25.47 -11.02
CA PHE A 148 1.89 -26.54 -10.78
C PHE A 148 3.16 -26.02 -10.10
N TRP A 149 3.78 -24.98 -10.65
CA TRP A 149 5.02 -24.40 -10.11
C TRP A 149 4.80 -23.75 -8.73
N ARG A 150 3.63 -23.12 -8.51
CA ARG A 150 3.28 -22.53 -7.22
C ARG A 150 3.17 -23.59 -6.12
N ILE A 151 2.52 -24.72 -6.41
CA ILE A 151 2.43 -25.85 -5.47
C ILE A 151 3.82 -26.43 -5.21
N MET A 152 4.61 -26.66 -6.25
CA MET A 152 5.93 -27.29 -6.11
C MET A 152 6.92 -26.40 -5.33
N ILE A 153 6.92 -25.09 -5.55
CA ILE A 153 7.88 -24.17 -4.93
C ILE A 153 7.41 -23.71 -3.55
N PHE A 154 6.18 -23.23 -3.39
CA PHE A 154 5.78 -22.63 -2.11
C PHE A 154 5.27 -23.65 -1.10
N TYR A 155 4.47 -24.63 -1.53
CA TYR A 155 3.85 -25.55 -0.59
C TYR A 155 4.82 -26.63 -0.16
N LEU A 156 5.49 -27.30 -1.10
CA LEU A 156 6.42 -28.38 -0.75
C LEU A 156 7.64 -27.86 0.02
N VAL A 157 8.24 -26.75 -0.40
CA VAL A 157 9.42 -26.19 0.30
C VAL A 157 9.05 -25.69 1.69
N ALA A 158 7.93 -24.97 1.83
CA ALA A 158 7.53 -24.47 3.15
C ALA A 158 7.17 -25.61 4.12
N LEU A 159 6.43 -26.63 3.66
CA LEU A 159 6.11 -27.81 4.47
C LEU A 159 7.35 -28.65 4.81
N LEU A 160 8.29 -28.78 3.86
CA LEU A 160 9.59 -29.40 4.11
C LEU A 160 10.32 -28.66 5.25
N LEU A 161 10.42 -27.34 5.16
CA LEU A 161 11.11 -26.52 6.16
C LEU A 161 10.39 -26.57 7.53
N VAL A 162 9.06 -26.48 7.57
CA VAL A 162 8.28 -26.70 8.80
C VAL A 162 8.61 -28.07 9.40
N GLY A 163 8.63 -29.13 8.59
CA GLY A 163 8.96 -30.48 9.05
C GLY A 163 10.38 -30.61 9.58
N LEU A 164 11.32 -29.80 9.10
CA LEU A 164 12.70 -29.76 9.63
C LEU A 164 12.80 -28.96 10.94
N LEU A 165 11.93 -27.98 11.13
CA LEU A 165 11.96 -27.04 12.28
C LEU A 165 11.08 -27.46 13.45
N VAL A 166 10.02 -28.23 13.21
CA VAL A 166 9.08 -28.63 14.26
C VAL A 166 9.14 -30.15 14.46
N PRO A 167 9.44 -30.63 15.67
CA PRO A 167 9.47 -32.05 15.97
C PRO A 167 8.05 -32.66 15.92
N SER A 168 7.94 -33.88 15.40
CA SER A 168 6.64 -34.58 15.19
C SER A 168 5.95 -35.03 16.48
N ASP A 169 6.55 -34.80 17.63
CA ASP A 169 6.03 -35.07 18.98
C ASP A 169 5.82 -33.80 19.83
N ASP A 170 5.88 -32.59 19.24
CA ASP A 170 5.60 -31.35 19.95
C ASP A 170 4.18 -31.37 20.57
N LYS A 171 4.07 -31.03 21.85
CA LYS A 171 2.80 -31.08 22.59
C LYS A 171 1.75 -30.08 22.09
N ARG A 172 2.13 -29.06 21.32
CA ARG A 172 1.19 -28.14 20.67
C ARG A 172 0.72 -28.64 19.31
N LEU A 173 1.42 -29.64 18.77
CA LEU A 173 0.96 -30.41 17.60
C LEU A 173 0.05 -31.59 17.98
N VAL A 174 -0.30 -31.74 19.27
CA VAL A 174 -1.06 -32.90 19.75
C VAL A 174 -2.33 -33.07 18.93
N GLY A 175 -2.63 -34.23 18.36
CA GLY A 175 -1.89 -35.48 18.34
C GLY A 175 -2.87 -36.63 18.15
N GLY A 176 -2.83 -37.30 17.00
CA GLY A 176 -3.33 -38.67 16.84
C GLY A 176 -4.73 -38.83 16.27
N ASP A 177 -5.76 -38.20 16.84
CA ASP A 177 -7.15 -38.61 16.54
C ASP A 177 -8.03 -37.54 15.87
N ASN A 178 -7.75 -36.24 16.08
CA ASN A 178 -8.59 -35.14 15.59
C ASN A 178 -7.76 -33.95 15.06
N VAL A 179 -8.07 -33.47 13.84
CA VAL A 179 -7.42 -32.27 13.25
C VAL A 179 -7.85 -30.99 13.99
N ALA A 180 -8.92 -31.05 14.77
CA ALA A 180 -9.49 -29.95 15.53
C ALA A 180 -8.71 -29.55 16.80
N ASP A 181 -7.88 -30.45 17.35
CA ASP A 181 -7.14 -30.23 18.62
C ASP A 181 -5.80 -29.49 18.47
N ALA A 182 -5.41 -29.12 17.24
CA ALA A 182 -4.16 -28.39 16.99
C ALA A 182 -4.25 -26.95 17.54
N THR A 183 -3.88 -26.78 18.81
CA THR A 183 -3.88 -25.50 19.55
C THR A 183 -2.95 -24.46 18.93
N ALA A 184 -1.97 -24.85 18.11
CA ALA A 184 -1.12 -23.92 17.37
C ALA A 184 -0.70 -24.44 15.99
N SER A 185 -0.70 -23.53 15.00
CA SER A 185 -0.23 -23.81 13.65
C SER A 185 1.27 -24.19 13.65
N PRO A 186 1.70 -25.24 12.91
CA PRO A 186 3.11 -25.61 12.80
C PRO A 186 4.02 -24.47 12.33
N PHE A 187 3.50 -23.58 11.47
CA PHE A 187 4.21 -22.39 11.01
C PHE A 187 4.48 -21.40 12.15
N VAL A 188 3.55 -21.28 13.09
CA VAL A 188 3.65 -20.41 14.28
C VAL A 188 4.59 -21.03 15.30
N ILE A 189 4.47 -22.34 15.54
CA ILE A 189 5.35 -23.10 16.44
C ILE A 189 6.82 -22.95 16.03
N ALA A 190 7.12 -23.06 14.73
CA ALA A 190 8.48 -22.90 14.20
C ALA A 190 9.07 -21.52 14.51
N ILE A 191 8.24 -20.46 14.46
CA ILE A 191 8.65 -19.08 14.71
C ILE A 191 8.80 -18.79 16.22
N GLU A 192 7.90 -19.33 17.05
CA GLU A 192 7.96 -19.18 18.51
C GLU A 192 9.21 -19.83 19.09
N LYS A 193 9.57 -21.03 18.62
CA LYS A 193 10.79 -21.73 19.04
C LYS A 193 12.06 -20.96 18.71
N ALA A 194 12.04 -20.12 17.67
CA ALA A 194 13.15 -19.23 17.34
C ALA A 194 13.29 -18.00 18.27
N GLY A 195 12.48 -17.89 19.33
CA GLY A 195 12.62 -16.85 20.37
C GLY A 195 12.06 -15.48 19.99
N THR A 196 11.23 -15.40 18.94
CA THR A 196 10.66 -14.12 18.49
C THR A 196 9.25 -13.93 19.04
N SER A 197 8.97 -12.77 19.65
CA SER A 197 7.70 -12.51 20.35
C SER A 197 6.60 -11.91 19.47
N LEU A 198 6.92 -11.34 18.29
CA LEU A 198 5.94 -10.67 17.43
C LEU A 198 5.54 -11.45 16.17
N LEU A 199 6.50 -12.12 15.53
CA LEU A 199 6.29 -12.85 14.27
C LEU A 199 5.21 -13.95 14.36
N PRO A 200 5.06 -14.68 15.48
CA PRO A 200 3.97 -15.65 15.67
C PRO A 200 2.57 -15.03 15.50
N GLY A 201 2.34 -13.86 16.09
CA GLY A 201 1.09 -13.11 15.96
C GLY A 201 0.84 -12.64 14.53
N ILE A 202 1.87 -12.16 13.82
CA ILE A 202 1.74 -11.77 12.40
C ILE A 202 1.34 -12.99 11.55
N MET A 203 1.97 -14.14 11.79
CA MET A 203 1.65 -15.39 11.08
C MET A 203 0.20 -15.82 11.34
N ASN A 204 -0.27 -15.79 12.59
CA ASN A 204 -1.67 -16.08 12.90
C ASN A 204 -2.64 -15.10 12.22
N ALA A 205 -2.30 -13.81 12.14
CA ALA A 205 -3.15 -12.83 11.43
C ALA A 205 -3.24 -13.14 9.92
N ILE A 206 -2.13 -13.58 9.32
CA ILE A 206 -2.10 -14.03 7.93
C ILE A 206 -2.93 -15.31 7.74
N ILE A 207 -2.88 -16.24 8.69
CA ILE A 207 -3.70 -17.47 8.66
C ILE A 207 -5.20 -17.09 8.67
N LEU A 208 -5.62 -16.13 9.49
CA LEU A 208 -7.00 -15.63 9.48
C LEU A 208 -7.41 -15.04 8.12
N ILE A 209 -6.54 -14.27 7.49
CA ILE A 209 -6.77 -13.74 6.13
C ILE A 209 -6.88 -14.89 5.12
N ALA A 210 -6.06 -15.93 5.26
CA ALA A 210 -6.11 -17.10 4.40
C ALA A 210 -7.43 -17.86 4.54
N VAL A 211 -7.91 -18.04 5.78
CA VAL A 211 -9.21 -18.65 6.10
C VAL A 211 -10.36 -17.85 5.45
N ILE A 212 -10.38 -16.53 5.59
CA ILE A 212 -11.42 -15.68 4.96
C ILE A 212 -11.40 -15.85 3.43
N SER A 213 -10.23 -15.96 2.83
CA SER A 213 -10.07 -16.16 1.38
C SER A 213 -10.59 -17.53 0.91
N VAL A 214 -10.33 -18.60 1.65
CA VAL A 214 -10.91 -19.92 1.32
C VAL A 214 -12.42 -19.91 1.51
N GLY A 215 -12.94 -19.30 2.59
CA GLY A 215 -14.37 -19.14 2.82
C GLY A 215 -15.07 -18.32 1.72
N ASN A 216 -14.42 -17.26 1.23
CA ASN A 216 -14.89 -16.48 0.09
C ASN A 216 -14.95 -17.32 -1.19
N SER A 217 -13.90 -18.11 -1.47
CA SER A 217 -13.87 -19.07 -2.59
C SER A 217 -14.94 -20.16 -2.48
N ALA A 218 -15.29 -20.56 -1.26
CA ALA A 218 -16.32 -21.56 -1.00
C ALA A 218 -17.73 -21.07 -1.36
N VAL A 219 -18.07 -19.82 -1.03
CA VAL A 219 -19.32 -19.20 -1.49
C VAL A 219 -19.33 -19.04 -3.02
N PHE A 220 -18.21 -18.63 -3.61
CA PHE A 220 -18.08 -18.52 -5.06
C PHE A 220 -18.31 -19.85 -5.78
N GLY A 221 -17.66 -20.93 -5.32
CA GLY A 221 -17.74 -22.27 -5.91
C GLY A 221 -19.11 -22.92 -5.74
N SER A 222 -19.68 -22.86 -4.53
CA SER A 222 -20.99 -23.47 -4.22
C SER A 222 -22.13 -22.76 -4.95
N SER A 223 -22.18 -21.42 -4.93
CA SER A 223 -23.28 -20.66 -5.53
C SER A 223 -23.39 -20.85 -7.04
N ARG A 224 -22.26 -20.84 -7.77
CA ARG A 224 -22.22 -21.06 -9.23
C ARG A 224 -22.57 -22.48 -9.61
N THR A 225 -22.08 -23.45 -8.85
CA THR A 225 -22.42 -24.86 -9.07
C THR A 225 -23.91 -25.06 -8.86
N LEU A 226 -24.49 -24.49 -7.81
CA LEU A 226 -25.91 -24.61 -7.50
C LEU A 226 -26.79 -23.93 -8.55
N ALA A 227 -26.40 -22.74 -9.04
CA ALA A 227 -27.09 -22.05 -10.11
C ALA A 227 -27.06 -22.86 -11.42
N ALA A 228 -25.90 -23.42 -11.80
CA ALA A 228 -25.76 -24.27 -12.98
C ALA A 228 -26.59 -25.56 -12.87
N LEU A 229 -26.68 -26.16 -11.67
CA LEU A 229 -27.55 -27.30 -11.42
C LEU A 229 -29.04 -26.93 -11.59
N ALA A 230 -29.44 -25.75 -11.14
CA ALA A 230 -30.82 -25.28 -11.26
C ALA A 230 -31.21 -24.99 -12.72
N GLU A 231 -30.31 -24.37 -13.49
CA GLU A 231 -30.48 -24.16 -14.92
C GLU A 231 -30.68 -25.48 -15.68
N GLN A 232 -29.97 -26.54 -15.29
CA GLN A 232 -30.10 -27.89 -15.85
C GLN A 232 -31.29 -28.69 -15.28
N SER A 233 -32.18 -28.06 -14.49
CA SER A 233 -33.31 -28.73 -13.84
C SER A 233 -32.92 -29.90 -12.91
N HIS A 234 -31.71 -29.82 -12.34
CA HIS A 234 -31.18 -30.73 -11.34
C HIS A 234 -31.21 -30.16 -9.91
N ALA A 235 -31.60 -28.89 -9.76
CA ALA A 235 -31.88 -28.23 -8.48
C ALA A 235 -33.15 -27.34 -8.61
N PRO A 236 -33.76 -26.91 -7.49
CA PRO A 236 -34.93 -26.04 -7.51
C PRO A 236 -34.72 -24.76 -8.34
N GLN A 237 -35.71 -24.40 -9.16
CA GLN A 237 -35.64 -23.28 -10.11
C GLN A 237 -35.38 -21.91 -9.45
N ILE A 238 -35.69 -21.75 -8.16
CA ILE A 238 -35.36 -20.54 -7.40
C ILE A 238 -33.86 -20.22 -7.43
N PHE A 239 -32.99 -21.23 -7.50
CA PHE A 239 -31.55 -21.05 -7.54
C PHE A 239 -31.00 -20.69 -8.93
N ALA A 240 -31.81 -20.80 -9.99
CA ALA A 240 -31.43 -20.37 -11.34
C ALA A 240 -31.49 -18.84 -11.51
N TYR A 241 -32.00 -18.11 -10.52
CA TYR A 241 -32.07 -16.65 -10.56
C TYR A 241 -30.67 -16.01 -10.53
N VAL A 242 -30.35 -15.27 -11.59
CA VAL A 242 -29.14 -14.43 -11.71
C VAL A 242 -29.57 -12.98 -11.89
N ASP A 243 -28.99 -12.08 -11.11
CA ASP A 243 -29.34 -10.66 -11.15
C ASP A 243 -28.68 -9.91 -12.34
N ARG A 244 -29.00 -8.61 -12.48
CA ARG A 244 -28.47 -7.76 -13.56
C ARG A 244 -26.94 -7.58 -13.54
N GLN A 245 -26.29 -7.85 -12.41
CA GLN A 245 -24.83 -7.77 -12.27
C GLN A 245 -24.15 -9.13 -12.42
N GLY A 246 -24.90 -10.18 -12.81
CA GLY A 246 -24.38 -11.53 -13.02
C GLY A 246 -24.24 -12.36 -11.74
N ARG A 247 -24.90 -11.96 -10.63
CA ARG A 247 -24.78 -12.64 -9.33
C ARG A 247 -25.92 -13.65 -9.13
N PRO A 248 -25.62 -14.92 -8.80
CA PRO A 248 -26.65 -15.92 -8.45
C PRO A 248 -27.15 -15.72 -7.01
N LEU A 249 -27.95 -14.67 -6.79
CA LEU A 249 -28.26 -14.16 -5.45
C LEU A 249 -28.91 -15.21 -4.52
N MET A 250 -29.87 -15.98 -5.02
CA MET A 250 -30.54 -17.01 -4.21
C MET A 250 -29.59 -18.14 -3.80
N ALA A 251 -28.65 -18.50 -4.67
CA ALA A 251 -27.64 -19.49 -4.37
C ALA A 251 -26.59 -18.97 -3.37
N ILE A 252 -26.21 -17.68 -3.47
CA ILE A 252 -25.32 -17.01 -2.51
C ILE A 252 -25.97 -16.97 -1.12
N LEU A 253 -27.23 -16.56 -1.03
CA LEU A 253 -27.96 -16.51 0.25
C LEU A 253 -28.07 -17.89 0.89
N PHE A 254 -28.39 -18.92 0.10
CA PHE A 254 -28.44 -20.29 0.60
C PHE A 254 -27.08 -20.78 1.10
N ALA A 255 -26.00 -20.57 0.33
CA ALA A 255 -24.65 -20.92 0.76
C ALA A 255 -24.25 -20.20 2.06
N SER A 256 -24.63 -18.92 2.17
CA SER A 256 -24.39 -18.10 3.37
C SER A 256 -25.14 -18.64 4.59
N CYS A 257 -26.38 -19.14 4.41
CA CYS A 257 -27.15 -19.75 5.48
C CYS A 257 -26.50 -21.04 6.00
N ILE A 258 -25.89 -21.85 5.14
CA ILE A 258 -25.12 -23.02 5.59
C ILE A 258 -23.91 -22.61 6.44
N GLY A 259 -23.36 -21.42 6.20
CA GLY A 259 -22.30 -20.83 7.04
C GLY A 259 -22.68 -20.66 8.51
N PHE A 260 -23.97 -20.59 8.87
CA PHE A 260 -24.41 -20.56 10.27
C PHE A 260 -24.04 -21.83 11.06
N LEU A 261 -23.74 -22.94 10.39
CA LEU A 261 -23.19 -24.13 11.05
C LEU A 261 -21.86 -23.85 11.77
N ALA A 262 -21.15 -22.78 11.40
CA ALA A 262 -19.92 -22.38 12.09
C ALA A 262 -20.13 -21.96 13.56
N PHE A 263 -21.35 -21.58 13.96
CA PHE A 263 -21.66 -21.29 15.37
C PHE A 263 -21.55 -22.52 16.27
N LEU A 264 -21.47 -23.72 15.70
CA LEU A 264 -21.19 -24.95 16.45
C LEU A 264 -19.76 -24.98 17.03
N ALA A 265 -18.89 -24.02 16.72
CA ALA A 265 -17.56 -23.87 17.30
C ALA A 265 -17.53 -23.68 18.84
N ASP A 266 -18.63 -23.20 19.42
CA ASP A 266 -18.79 -22.96 20.87
C ASP A 266 -19.48 -24.13 21.61
N VAL A 267 -19.79 -25.23 20.92
CA VAL A 267 -20.41 -26.42 21.54
C VAL A 267 -19.33 -27.35 22.09
N ASN A 268 -19.61 -28.07 23.17
CA ASN A 268 -18.68 -29.04 23.79
C ASN A 268 -18.18 -30.14 22.82
N SER A 269 -18.89 -30.41 21.73
CA SER A 269 -18.56 -31.41 20.70
C SER A 269 -17.97 -30.80 19.42
N HIS A 270 -17.40 -29.58 19.48
CA HIS A 270 -16.85 -28.86 18.33
C HIS A 270 -15.81 -29.67 17.55
N ASP A 271 -14.96 -30.45 18.21
CA ASP A 271 -13.93 -31.25 17.54
C ASP A 271 -14.53 -32.34 16.67
N ALA A 272 -15.53 -33.06 17.20
CA ALA A 272 -16.23 -34.08 16.42
C ALA A 272 -16.86 -33.44 15.17
N ILE A 273 -17.56 -32.33 15.33
CA ILE A 273 -18.26 -31.62 14.24
C ILE A 273 -17.26 -31.16 13.18
N PHE A 274 -16.15 -30.55 13.58
CA PHE A 274 -15.08 -30.13 12.67
C PHE A 274 -14.53 -31.31 11.86
N ASN A 275 -14.23 -32.44 12.52
CA ASN A 275 -13.72 -33.64 11.86
C ASN A 275 -14.74 -34.29 10.91
N TRP A 276 -16.04 -34.22 11.22
CA TRP A 276 -17.10 -34.65 10.30
C TRP A 276 -17.15 -33.77 9.04
N LEU A 277 -17.13 -32.44 9.20
CA LEU A 277 -17.10 -31.49 8.07
C LEU A 277 -15.87 -31.69 7.19
N LEU A 278 -14.70 -31.90 7.82
CA LEU A 278 -13.44 -32.15 7.13
C LEU A 278 -13.49 -33.47 6.37
N SER A 279 -13.96 -34.54 7.00
CA SER A 279 -13.98 -35.87 6.38
C SER A 279 -14.92 -35.94 5.18
N ILE A 280 -16.11 -35.33 5.27
CA ILE A 280 -17.07 -35.25 4.16
C ILE A 280 -16.47 -34.46 2.98
N SER A 281 -15.86 -33.31 3.27
CA SER A 281 -15.29 -32.43 2.24
C SER A 281 -14.07 -33.04 1.57
N ALA A 282 -13.15 -33.62 2.35
CA ALA A 282 -11.92 -34.23 1.86
C ALA A 282 -12.19 -35.46 0.98
N LEU A 283 -13.11 -36.33 1.40
CA LEU A 283 -13.44 -37.54 0.64
C LEU A 283 -14.20 -37.20 -0.65
N SER A 284 -15.07 -36.17 -0.61
CA SER A 284 -15.75 -35.63 -1.80
C SER A 284 -14.76 -35.18 -2.89
N THR A 285 -13.64 -34.54 -2.51
CA THR A 285 -12.61 -34.07 -3.46
C THR A 285 -12.04 -35.22 -4.29
N LEU A 286 -11.78 -36.39 -3.67
CA LEU A 286 -11.24 -37.55 -4.39
C LEU A 286 -12.19 -38.07 -5.47
N PHE A 287 -13.50 -38.09 -5.19
CA PHE A 287 -14.50 -38.47 -6.19
C PHE A 287 -14.62 -37.42 -7.30
N THR A 288 -14.55 -36.13 -6.95
CA THR A 288 -14.54 -35.03 -7.92
C THR A 288 -13.36 -35.18 -8.89
N TRP A 289 -12.13 -35.28 -8.39
CA TRP A 289 -10.94 -35.43 -9.25
C TRP A 289 -10.90 -36.75 -9.99
N GLY A 290 -11.27 -37.86 -9.35
CA GLY A 290 -11.41 -39.16 -10.01
C GLY A 290 -12.40 -39.09 -11.19
N SER A 291 -13.53 -38.41 -11.01
CA SER A 291 -14.50 -38.19 -12.08
C SER A 291 -13.95 -37.32 -13.21
N ILE A 292 -13.18 -36.26 -12.90
CA ILE A 292 -12.53 -35.40 -13.89
C ILE A 292 -11.53 -36.22 -14.72
N CYS A 293 -10.71 -37.06 -14.08
CA CYS A 293 -9.78 -37.97 -14.76
C CYS A 293 -10.52 -38.94 -15.68
N LEU A 294 -11.59 -39.59 -15.18
CA LEU A 294 -12.40 -40.52 -15.97
C LEU A 294 -13.08 -39.82 -17.15
N CYS A 295 -13.68 -38.64 -16.93
CA CYS A 295 -14.28 -37.82 -17.98
C CYS A 295 -13.25 -37.44 -19.05
N TYR A 296 -12.04 -37.07 -18.66
CA TYR A 296 -10.96 -36.75 -19.59
C TYR A 296 -10.53 -37.97 -20.43
N ILE A 297 -10.35 -39.14 -19.79
CA ILE A 297 -10.02 -40.39 -20.49
C ILE A 297 -11.10 -40.72 -21.54
N ARG A 298 -12.37 -40.65 -21.14
CA ARG A 298 -13.51 -40.96 -22.02
C ARG A 298 -13.70 -39.93 -23.12
N PHE A 299 -13.54 -38.64 -22.81
CA PHE A 299 -13.56 -37.56 -23.79
C PHE A 299 -12.49 -37.78 -24.85
N ARG A 300 -11.26 -38.14 -24.46
CA ARG A 300 -10.16 -38.41 -25.38
C ARG A 300 -10.41 -39.64 -26.25
N ALA A 301 -11.07 -40.67 -25.72
CA ALA A 301 -11.50 -41.83 -26.50
C ALA A 301 -12.59 -41.46 -27.52
N ALA A 302 -13.62 -40.72 -27.12
CA ALA A 302 -14.68 -40.23 -28.02
C ALA A 302 -14.13 -39.27 -29.09
N TRP A 303 -13.17 -38.41 -28.73
CA TRP A 303 -12.50 -37.51 -29.68
C TRP A 303 -11.75 -38.28 -30.77
N SER A 304 -11.03 -39.33 -30.38
CA SER A 304 -10.32 -40.19 -31.34
C SER A 304 -11.28 -41.02 -32.18
N TYR A 305 -12.42 -41.44 -31.61
CA TYR A 305 -13.46 -42.20 -32.32
C TYR A 305 -14.11 -41.38 -33.45
N ASN A 306 -14.38 -40.09 -33.20
CA ASN A 306 -14.92 -39.14 -34.18
C ASN A 306 -13.86 -38.58 -35.16
N ALA A 307 -12.75 -39.31 -35.37
CA ALA A 307 -11.65 -38.95 -36.28
C ALA A 307 -11.02 -37.56 -36.05
N HIS A 308 -11.14 -36.98 -34.85
CA HIS A 308 -10.52 -35.71 -34.52
C HIS A 308 -9.06 -35.90 -34.04
N THR A 309 -8.18 -34.99 -34.46
CA THR A 309 -6.77 -35.00 -34.02
C THR A 309 -6.57 -34.20 -32.73
N ILE A 310 -5.51 -34.51 -31.98
CA ILE A 310 -5.17 -33.83 -30.72
C ILE A 310 -4.90 -32.34 -30.95
N GLU A 311 -4.37 -31.99 -32.11
CA GLU A 311 -4.00 -30.63 -32.48
C GLU A 311 -5.20 -29.69 -32.67
N GLN A 312 -6.40 -30.24 -32.78
CA GLN A 312 -7.64 -29.47 -32.85
C GLN A 312 -8.11 -28.99 -31.47
N LEU A 313 -7.48 -29.46 -30.39
CA LEU A 313 -7.83 -29.02 -29.02
C LEU A 313 -7.13 -27.70 -28.69
N PRO A 314 -7.85 -26.73 -28.08
CA PRO A 314 -7.25 -25.47 -27.64
C PRO A 314 -6.14 -25.62 -26.58
N PHE A 315 -6.14 -26.73 -25.84
CA PHE A 315 -5.14 -27.04 -24.82
C PHE A 315 -4.79 -28.52 -24.84
N LYS A 316 -3.50 -28.84 -24.76
CA LYS A 316 -2.97 -30.20 -24.66
C LYS A 316 -2.29 -30.38 -23.31
N SER A 317 -2.78 -31.33 -22.51
CA SER A 317 -2.09 -31.74 -21.27
C SER A 317 -0.74 -32.38 -21.59
N HIS A 318 0.31 -32.01 -20.85
CA HIS A 318 1.69 -32.46 -21.07
C HIS A 318 1.84 -33.98 -20.93
N VAL A 319 1.24 -34.57 -19.89
CA VAL A 319 1.30 -36.03 -19.60
C VAL A 319 0.14 -36.79 -20.26
N GLY A 320 -0.82 -36.06 -20.85
CA GLY A 320 -1.90 -36.63 -21.64
C GLY A 320 -2.78 -37.62 -20.87
N VAL A 321 -3.25 -38.65 -21.57
CA VAL A 321 -4.17 -39.68 -21.03
C VAL A 321 -3.46 -40.59 -20.01
N VAL A 322 -2.16 -40.82 -20.18
CA VAL A 322 -1.35 -41.62 -19.24
C VAL A 322 -1.37 -40.99 -17.85
N GLY A 323 -1.16 -39.66 -17.76
CA GLY A 323 -1.23 -38.94 -16.49
C GLY A 323 -2.61 -39.05 -15.82
N ALA A 324 -3.69 -39.05 -16.61
CA ALA A 324 -5.04 -39.23 -16.08
C ALA A 324 -5.29 -40.63 -15.51
N TRP A 325 -4.73 -41.68 -16.11
CA TRP A 325 -4.79 -43.04 -15.55
C TRP A 325 -3.97 -43.17 -14.25
N VAL A 326 -2.76 -42.61 -14.21
CA VAL A 326 -1.92 -42.62 -13.00
C VAL A 326 -2.63 -41.91 -11.85
N ALA A 327 -3.20 -40.72 -12.12
CA ALA A 327 -3.95 -39.98 -11.11
C ALA A 327 -5.20 -40.75 -10.65
N LEU A 328 -5.97 -41.33 -11.58
CA LEU A 328 -7.17 -42.11 -11.25
C LEU A 328 -6.85 -43.32 -10.35
N ILE A 329 -5.81 -44.08 -10.70
CA ILE A 329 -5.34 -45.22 -9.88
C ILE A 329 -4.86 -44.71 -8.52
N GLY A 330 -4.11 -43.61 -8.48
CA GLY A 330 -3.67 -42.97 -7.24
C GLY A 330 -4.84 -42.62 -6.31
N TYR A 331 -5.89 -41.98 -6.83
CA TYR A 331 -7.08 -41.65 -6.03
C TYR A 331 -7.82 -42.90 -5.53
N ILE A 332 -7.88 -43.97 -6.32
CA ILE A 332 -8.44 -45.26 -5.88
C ILE A 332 -7.60 -45.85 -4.73
N LEU A 333 -6.27 -45.80 -4.82
CA LEU A 333 -5.38 -46.29 -3.76
C LEU A 333 -5.51 -45.46 -2.48
N VAL A 334 -5.71 -44.13 -2.59
CA VAL A 334 -6.01 -43.27 -1.43
C VAL A 334 -7.35 -43.65 -0.79
N LEU A 335 -8.39 -43.94 -1.59
CA LEU A 335 -9.68 -44.41 -1.07
C LEU A 335 -9.57 -45.77 -0.36
N VAL A 336 -8.83 -46.72 -0.93
CA VAL A 336 -8.56 -48.02 -0.29
C VAL A 336 -7.80 -47.82 1.02
N SER A 337 -6.79 -46.93 1.02
CA SER A 337 -6.05 -46.57 2.23
C SER A 337 -6.96 -45.97 3.30
N GLN A 338 -7.90 -45.10 2.91
CA GLN A 338 -8.87 -44.50 3.83
C GLN A 338 -9.79 -45.55 4.47
N VAL A 339 -10.29 -46.52 3.69
CA VAL A 339 -11.10 -47.64 4.22
C VAL A 339 -10.27 -48.50 5.18
N TRP A 340 -9.00 -48.74 4.86
CA TRP A 340 -8.11 -49.48 5.74
C TRP A 340 -7.86 -48.75 7.08
N ILE A 341 -7.61 -47.44 7.04
CA ILE A 341 -7.43 -46.61 8.24
C ILE A 341 -8.73 -46.50 9.04
N ALA A 342 -9.89 -46.44 8.37
CA ALA A 342 -11.19 -46.45 9.03
C ALA A 342 -11.46 -47.78 9.76
N ALA A 343 -11.10 -48.92 9.16
CA ALA A 343 -11.30 -50.25 9.75
C ALA A 343 -10.26 -50.58 10.83
N SER A 344 -9.05 -50.05 10.69
CA SER A 344 -7.95 -50.21 11.64
C SER A 344 -7.30 -48.85 11.84
N PRO A 345 -7.79 -48.01 12.77
CA PRO A 345 -7.20 -46.71 13.03
C PRO A 345 -5.81 -46.83 13.68
N VAL A 346 -5.11 -45.70 13.77
CA VAL A 346 -3.76 -45.59 14.34
C VAL A 346 -3.90 -45.01 15.74
N TYR A 347 -4.17 -45.86 16.74
CA TYR A 347 -4.39 -45.41 18.12
C TYR A 347 -3.09 -44.97 18.81
N ALA A 348 -3.19 -44.00 19.72
CA ALA A 348 -2.22 -43.85 20.80
C ALA A 348 -2.30 -45.08 21.74
N PRO A 349 -1.20 -45.52 22.38
CA PRO A 349 -1.17 -46.74 23.19
C PRO A 349 -2.19 -46.83 24.35
N ASP A 350 -2.80 -45.70 24.74
CA ASP A 350 -3.56 -45.56 25.99
C ASP A 350 -5.08 -45.30 25.81
N ILE A 351 -5.63 -45.37 24.58
CA ILE A 351 -7.06 -45.14 24.31
C ILE A 351 -7.72 -46.42 23.78
N ASP A 352 -8.56 -47.05 24.61
CA ASP A 352 -9.38 -48.22 24.25
C ASP A 352 -10.85 -47.79 24.06
N ASP A 353 -11.18 -47.34 22.85
CA ASP A 353 -12.49 -46.75 22.50
C ASP A 353 -13.66 -47.77 22.41
N GLY A 354 -13.40 -49.05 22.68
CA GLY A 354 -14.38 -50.14 22.59
C GLY A 354 -14.99 -50.34 21.18
N PRO A 355 -15.91 -51.31 21.01
CA PRO A 355 -16.53 -51.61 19.71
C PRO A 355 -17.35 -50.45 19.13
N SER A 356 -17.95 -49.62 20.00
CA SER A 356 -18.78 -48.47 19.63
C SER A 356 -17.97 -47.31 19.06
N GLY A 357 -16.83 -46.99 19.68
CA GLY A 357 -15.96 -45.91 19.20
C GLY A 357 -15.26 -46.28 17.89
N ALA A 358 -14.85 -47.55 17.74
CA ALA A 358 -14.35 -48.08 16.47
C ALA A 358 -15.39 -47.98 15.34
N ALA A 359 -16.65 -48.31 15.62
CA ALA A 359 -17.74 -48.16 14.65
C ALA A 359 -17.99 -46.68 14.29
N GLN A 360 -18.00 -45.78 15.28
CA GLN A 360 -18.16 -44.34 15.06
C GLN A 360 -17.02 -43.77 14.19
N ASN A 361 -15.77 -44.14 14.46
CA ASN A 361 -14.61 -43.71 13.66
C ASN A 361 -14.70 -44.25 12.22
N PHE A 362 -15.07 -45.52 12.06
CA PHE A 362 -15.28 -46.12 10.74
C PHE A 362 -16.27 -45.33 9.89
N PHE A 363 -17.45 -45.04 10.45
CA PHE A 363 -18.46 -44.24 9.75
C PHE A 363 -17.99 -42.81 9.51
N LEU A 364 -17.35 -42.15 10.48
CA LEU A 364 -16.81 -40.80 10.34
C LEU A 364 -15.86 -40.67 9.15
N LYS A 365 -14.94 -41.62 9.00
CA LYS A 365 -13.90 -41.59 7.96
C LYS A 365 -14.41 -42.02 6.58
N VAL A 366 -15.55 -42.72 6.48
CA VAL A 366 -16.07 -43.34 5.25
C VAL A 366 -17.42 -42.77 4.79
N LEU A 367 -18.11 -41.95 5.60
CA LEU A 367 -19.49 -41.49 5.36
C LEU A 367 -19.74 -40.89 3.96
N ALA A 368 -18.77 -40.22 3.35
CA ALA A 368 -18.98 -39.63 2.02
C ALA A 368 -19.18 -40.69 0.92
N ILE A 369 -18.65 -41.91 1.08
CA ILE A 369 -18.84 -43.00 0.09
C ILE A 369 -20.32 -43.37 -0.08
N PRO A 370 -21.07 -43.78 0.97
CA PRO A 370 -22.48 -44.11 0.84
C PRO A 370 -23.33 -42.90 0.41
N ILE A 371 -22.98 -41.67 0.83
CA ILE A 371 -23.69 -40.45 0.39
C ILE A 371 -23.57 -40.27 -1.13
N ILE A 372 -22.36 -40.42 -1.69
CA ILE A 372 -22.13 -40.25 -3.13
C ILE A 372 -22.80 -41.37 -3.92
N LEU A 373 -22.73 -42.61 -3.43
CA LEU A 373 -23.42 -43.75 -4.03
C LEU A 373 -24.94 -43.54 -4.02
N LEU A 374 -25.50 -43.05 -2.92
CA LEU A 374 -26.92 -42.71 -2.81
C LEU A 374 -27.32 -41.67 -3.86
N PHE A 375 -26.59 -40.55 -3.95
CA PHE A 375 -26.86 -39.53 -4.98
C PHE A 375 -26.76 -40.09 -6.40
N TYR A 376 -25.77 -40.95 -6.66
CA TYR A 376 -25.60 -41.59 -7.96
C TYR A 376 -26.78 -42.52 -8.30
N ILE A 377 -27.17 -43.39 -7.37
CA ILE A 377 -28.28 -44.35 -7.53
C ILE A 377 -29.60 -43.60 -7.69
N CYS A 378 -29.92 -42.65 -6.80
CA CYS A 378 -31.13 -41.85 -6.89
C CYS A 378 -31.22 -41.12 -8.23
N HIS A 379 -30.14 -40.52 -8.70
CA HIS A 379 -30.11 -39.86 -10.01
C HIS A 379 -30.36 -40.87 -11.15
N LYS A 380 -29.74 -42.06 -11.10
CA LYS A 380 -29.93 -43.11 -12.11
C LYS A 380 -31.36 -43.64 -12.13
N VAL A 381 -31.98 -43.82 -10.97
CA VAL A 381 -33.37 -44.31 -10.85
C VAL A 381 -34.38 -43.24 -11.27
N TRP A 382 -34.21 -42.00 -10.79
CA TRP A 382 -35.15 -40.90 -11.04
C TRP A 382 -35.15 -40.44 -12.50
N TYR A 383 -33.96 -40.17 -13.06
CA TYR A 383 -33.83 -39.68 -14.44
C TYR A 383 -33.66 -40.80 -15.47
N ARG A 384 -33.63 -42.07 -15.05
CA ARG A 384 -33.50 -43.26 -15.90
C ARG A 384 -32.37 -43.16 -16.94
N THR A 385 -31.25 -42.53 -16.56
CA THR A 385 -30.14 -42.24 -17.48
C THR A 385 -29.23 -43.44 -17.72
N ARG A 386 -28.80 -43.67 -18.96
CA ARG A 386 -27.79 -44.70 -19.29
C ARG A 386 -26.39 -44.09 -19.27
N VAL A 387 -25.36 -44.93 -19.14
CA VAL A 387 -23.98 -44.49 -19.36
C VAL A 387 -23.78 -44.43 -20.88
N ALA A 388 -23.53 -43.24 -21.43
CA ALA A 388 -23.38 -43.04 -22.87
C ALA A 388 -22.29 -43.95 -23.44
N ARG A 389 -22.51 -44.55 -24.60
CA ARG A 389 -21.47 -45.31 -25.34
C ARG A 389 -20.58 -44.33 -26.10
N LEU A 390 -19.36 -44.76 -26.49
CA LEU A 390 -18.43 -43.88 -27.21
C LEU A 390 -19.01 -43.30 -28.50
N GLU A 391 -19.84 -44.07 -29.20
CA GLU A 391 -20.55 -43.68 -30.43
C GLU A 391 -21.67 -42.65 -30.20
N GLU A 392 -22.23 -42.58 -28.99
CA GLU A 392 -23.34 -41.69 -28.62
C GLU A 392 -22.83 -40.37 -28.01
N MET A 393 -21.52 -40.23 -27.77
CA MET A 393 -20.93 -39.06 -27.13
C MET A 393 -20.75 -37.94 -28.15
N ASP A 394 -21.65 -36.96 -28.10
CA ASP A 394 -21.57 -35.75 -28.90
C ASP A 394 -20.39 -34.86 -28.47
N VAL A 395 -19.44 -34.67 -29.40
CA VAL A 395 -18.25 -33.82 -29.24
C VAL A 395 -18.25 -32.62 -30.20
N GLU A 396 -19.34 -32.43 -30.96
CA GLU A 396 -19.46 -31.41 -32.01
C GLU A 396 -20.46 -30.30 -31.64
N THR A 397 -21.63 -30.64 -31.07
CA THR A 397 -22.68 -29.66 -30.78
C THR A 397 -22.23 -28.62 -29.75
N GLY A 398 -22.53 -27.35 -30.01
CA GLY A 398 -22.15 -26.24 -29.13
C GLY A 398 -20.66 -25.87 -29.18
N ARG A 399 -19.86 -26.53 -30.04
CA ARG A 399 -18.46 -26.16 -30.27
C ARG A 399 -18.40 -24.80 -30.96
N ARG A 400 -17.77 -23.81 -30.31
CA ARG A 400 -17.43 -22.54 -30.96
C ARG A 400 -16.38 -22.83 -32.04
N TYR A 401 -16.76 -22.72 -33.31
CA TYR A 401 -15.83 -22.80 -34.44
C TYR A 401 -15.02 -21.50 -34.51
N PHE A 402 -13.72 -21.62 -34.32
CA PHE A 402 -12.79 -20.50 -34.48
C PHE A 402 -12.05 -20.71 -35.80
N ARG A 403 -11.95 -19.66 -36.63
CA ARG A 403 -11.34 -19.70 -37.97
C ARG A 403 -9.96 -20.37 -37.93
N VAL A 404 -9.82 -21.46 -38.68
CA VAL A 404 -8.59 -22.26 -38.91
C VAL A 404 -7.53 -21.48 -39.70
N GLN A 405 -7.90 -20.31 -40.24
CA GLN A 405 -7.13 -19.47 -41.17
C GLN A 405 -5.73 -19.07 -40.63
N GLU A 406 -5.60 -18.79 -39.33
CA GLU A 406 -4.30 -18.46 -38.72
C GLU A 406 -3.29 -19.62 -38.77
N ARG A 407 -3.76 -20.87 -38.82
CA ARG A 407 -2.91 -22.06 -38.77
C ARG A 407 -2.51 -22.55 -40.16
N GLU A 408 -3.39 -22.44 -41.14
CA GLU A 408 -3.10 -22.77 -42.54
C GLU A 408 -2.07 -21.80 -43.15
N GLU A 409 -2.12 -20.52 -42.80
CA GLU A 409 -1.07 -19.55 -43.14
C GLU A 409 0.30 -19.96 -42.56
N ARG A 410 0.34 -20.46 -41.32
CA ARG A 410 1.57 -20.90 -40.63
C ARG A 410 2.16 -22.19 -41.22
N LEU A 411 1.30 -23.09 -41.69
CA LEU A 411 1.68 -24.32 -42.40
C LEU A 411 2.15 -24.07 -43.84
N GLY A 412 1.99 -22.85 -44.38
CA GLY A 412 2.59 -22.43 -45.65
C GLY A 412 3.99 -21.83 -45.50
N TRP A 413 4.46 -21.60 -44.28
CA TRP A 413 5.73 -20.89 -44.06
C TRP A 413 6.95 -21.78 -44.35
N PRO A 414 8.04 -21.20 -44.91
CA PRO A 414 9.33 -21.88 -45.04
C PRO A 414 9.82 -22.43 -43.69
N LYS A 415 10.60 -23.52 -43.70
CA LYS A 415 11.11 -24.16 -42.47
C LYS A 415 11.84 -23.18 -41.54
N TRP A 416 12.58 -22.21 -42.09
CA TRP A 416 13.24 -21.16 -41.31
C TRP A 416 12.26 -20.17 -40.68
N LYS A 417 11.12 -19.88 -41.30
CA LYS A 417 10.06 -19.00 -40.77
C LYS A 417 9.19 -19.73 -39.73
N ARG A 418 9.01 -21.04 -39.86
CA ARG A 418 8.41 -21.87 -38.79
C ARG A 418 9.36 -22.10 -37.62
N LEU A 419 10.66 -22.27 -37.87
CA LEU A 419 11.67 -22.32 -36.82
C LEU A 419 11.82 -20.95 -36.15
N TYR A 420 11.82 -19.86 -36.93
CA TYR A 420 11.81 -18.49 -36.42
C TYR A 420 10.54 -18.22 -35.64
N TRP A 421 9.36 -18.70 -36.05
CA TRP A 421 8.12 -18.52 -35.29
C TRP A 421 7.96 -19.51 -34.14
N PHE A 422 8.55 -20.70 -34.18
CA PHE A 422 8.62 -21.61 -33.02
C PHE A 422 9.63 -21.08 -32.00
N LEU A 423 10.77 -20.55 -32.46
CA LEU A 423 11.72 -19.81 -31.65
C LEU A 423 11.14 -18.48 -31.23
N SER A 424 10.31 -17.80 -32.03
CA SER A 424 9.58 -16.58 -31.67
C SER A 424 8.40 -16.89 -30.79
N GLU A 425 7.79 -18.06 -30.79
CA GLU A 425 6.67 -18.41 -29.91
C GLU A 425 7.21 -19.01 -28.61
N CYS A 426 8.40 -19.62 -28.60
CA CYS A 426 9.22 -19.80 -27.41
C CYS A 426 9.80 -18.47 -26.93
N MET A 427 10.15 -17.54 -27.84
CA MET A 427 10.67 -16.21 -27.51
C MET A 427 9.59 -15.16 -27.29
N ASP A 428 8.32 -15.43 -27.60
CA ASP A 428 7.08 -14.68 -27.38
C ASP A 428 6.36 -15.33 -26.21
N ASP A 429 6.54 -16.63 -25.96
CA ASP A 429 6.50 -17.13 -24.60
C ASP A 429 7.60 -16.44 -23.81
N VAL A 430 8.78 -16.11 -24.33
CA VAL A 430 9.77 -15.26 -23.61
C VAL A 430 9.51 -13.77 -23.79
N HIS A 431 8.72 -13.24 -24.72
CA HIS A 431 8.49 -11.79 -24.89
C HIS A 431 7.16 -11.38 -24.24
N LEU A 432 6.19 -12.30 -24.16
CA LEU A 432 5.13 -12.32 -23.15
C LEU A 432 5.60 -12.96 -21.83
N LYS A 433 6.67 -13.76 -21.69
CA LYS A 433 7.35 -13.99 -20.38
C LYS A 433 8.46 -12.96 -20.10
N VAL A 434 8.71 -12.00 -20.96
CA VAL A 434 9.54 -10.80 -20.72
C VAL A 434 8.65 -9.56 -20.86
N MET A 435 7.34 -9.75 -21.02
CA MET A 435 6.32 -8.76 -20.70
C MET A 435 5.48 -9.27 -19.54
N GLU A 436 4.71 -10.34 -19.61
CA GLU A 436 4.03 -10.94 -18.43
C GLU A 436 4.96 -11.65 -17.45
N ALA A 437 6.15 -12.15 -17.83
CA ALA A 437 7.20 -12.51 -16.86
C ALA A 437 8.33 -11.49 -16.78
N SER A 438 8.29 -10.37 -17.50
CA SER A 438 8.85 -9.17 -16.88
C SER A 438 7.93 -8.72 -15.78
N TYR A 439 6.62 -8.60 -15.95
CA TYR A 439 5.73 -8.22 -14.86
C TYR A 439 5.71 -9.28 -13.76
N THR A 440 5.54 -10.57 -14.02
CA THR A 440 5.60 -11.59 -12.96
C THR A 440 7.01 -11.87 -12.46
N THR A 441 8.08 -11.93 -13.26
CA THR A 441 9.45 -12.09 -12.71
C THR A 441 9.97 -10.81 -12.09
N ILE A 442 9.54 -9.60 -12.51
CA ILE A 442 9.79 -8.34 -11.79
C ILE A 442 8.92 -8.28 -10.55
N ILE A 443 7.66 -8.74 -10.55
CA ILE A 443 6.84 -8.85 -9.33
C ILE A 443 7.44 -9.89 -8.38
N TRP A 444 7.95 -11.00 -8.89
CA TRP A 444 8.58 -12.06 -8.09
C TRP A 444 9.99 -11.67 -7.65
N ALA A 445 10.79 -11.01 -8.48
CA ALA A 445 12.10 -10.49 -8.13
C ALA A 445 11.97 -9.25 -7.25
N ALA A 446 10.93 -8.42 -7.39
CA ALA A 446 10.62 -7.32 -6.50
C ALA A 446 9.99 -7.84 -5.20
N ALA A 447 9.16 -8.88 -5.22
CA ALA A 447 8.65 -9.53 -4.01
C ALA A 447 9.76 -10.29 -3.29
N PHE A 448 10.67 -10.94 -4.00
CA PHE A 448 11.85 -11.61 -3.45
C PHE A 448 12.92 -10.63 -2.99
N ALA A 449 13.17 -9.54 -3.73
CA ALA A 449 14.07 -8.48 -3.32
C ALA A 449 13.47 -7.67 -2.17
N ALA A 450 12.17 -7.40 -2.17
CA ALA A 450 11.47 -6.79 -1.05
C ALA A 450 11.52 -7.75 0.14
N ALA A 451 11.15 -9.02 0.00
CA ALA A 451 11.22 -10.01 1.06
C ALA A 451 12.65 -10.16 1.59
N SER A 452 13.66 -10.26 0.73
CA SER A 452 15.08 -10.34 1.12
C SER A 452 15.57 -9.04 1.76
N PHE A 453 15.11 -7.88 1.29
CA PHE A 453 15.39 -6.59 1.90
C PHE A 453 14.72 -6.48 3.27
N PHE A 454 13.47 -6.92 3.41
CA PHE A 454 12.77 -7.02 4.69
C PHE A 454 13.45 -7.98 5.63
N SER A 455 13.77 -9.20 5.19
CA SER A 455 14.48 -10.20 5.98
C SER A 455 15.84 -9.69 6.41
N TYR A 456 16.65 -9.14 5.49
CA TYR A 456 17.95 -8.54 5.80
C TYR A 456 17.82 -7.39 6.80
N ARG A 457 16.84 -6.49 6.60
CA ARG A 457 16.65 -5.33 7.48
C ARG A 457 16.12 -5.78 8.84
N ILE A 458 15.14 -6.68 8.90
CA ILE A 458 14.61 -7.28 10.13
C ILE A 458 15.72 -8.00 10.91
N ILE A 459 16.55 -8.78 10.24
CA ILE A 459 17.72 -9.45 10.84
C ILE A 459 18.75 -8.41 11.32
N ALA A 460 19.07 -7.40 10.52
CA ALA A 460 19.98 -6.33 10.90
C ALA A 460 19.45 -5.49 12.08
N ILE A 461 18.13 -5.33 12.21
CA ILE A 461 17.46 -4.63 13.33
C ILE A 461 17.49 -5.49 14.60
N ALA A 462 17.22 -6.79 14.48
CA ALA A 462 17.35 -7.72 15.60
C ALA A 462 18.79 -7.73 16.15
N LEU A 463 19.79 -7.63 15.27
CA LEU A 463 21.20 -7.55 15.64
C LEU A 463 21.60 -6.16 16.19
N ARG A 464 21.04 -5.05 15.68
CA ARG A 464 21.35 -3.67 16.13
C ARG A 464 20.65 -3.26 17.43
N SER A 465 19.57 -3.93 17.82
CA SER A 465 18.77 -3.58 19.00
C SER A 465 19.58 -3.61 20.31
N ASN A 466 20.73 -4.30 20.36
CA ASN A 466 21.51 -4.48 21.58
C ASN A 466 22.77 -3.58 21.71
N SER A 467 23.14 -2.75 20.74
CA SER A 467 24.39 -1.95 20.81
C SER A 467 24.37 -0.61 20.04
N SER A 468 23.44 0.29 20.38
CA SER A 468 23.45 1.65 19.80
C SER A 468 24.48 2.57 20.48
N GLN A 469 25.33 3.19 19.66
CA GLN A 469 26.31 4.21 20.08
C GLN A 469 25.67 5.49 20.64
N PHE A 470 24.39 5.73 20.36
CA PHE A 470 23.64 6.89 20.84
C PHE A 470 22.95 6.63 22.18
N SER A 471 23.44 5.67 22.97
CA SER A 471 22.88 5.30 24.29
C SER A 471 22.91 6.45 25.30
N GLY A 472 23.85 7.39 25.17
CA GLY A 472 23.97 8.57 26.02
C GLY A 472 22.99 9.72 25.71
N LEU A 473 22.28 9.68 24.58
CA LEU A 473 21.33 10.73 24.21
C LEU A 473 19.93 10.49 24.81
N PRO A 474 19.19 11.56 25.16
CA PRO A 474 17.81 11.42 25.60
C PRO A 474 16.94 10.72 24.55
N ARG A 475 16.16 9.74 24.98
CA ARG A 475 15.31 8.93 24.10
C ARG A 475 13.92 8.69 24.71
N PRO A 476 12.83 8.89 23.94
CA PRO A 476 11.52 8.40 24.31
C PRO A 476 11.49 6.87 24.38
N LYS A 477 10.96 6.31 25.48
CA LYS A 477 10.95 4.86 25.72
C LYS A 477 9.81 4.13 25.00
N ASP A 478 8.85 4.87 24.53
CA ASP A 478 7.49 4.45 24.20
C ASP A 478 7.33 4.10 22.70
N HIS A 479 8.40 3.54 22.14
CA HIS A 479 8.47 3.00 20.78
C HIS A 479 7.70 1.69 20.62
N GLN A 480 7.23 1.44 19.40
CA GLN A 480 6.58 0.20 18.97
C GLN A 480 7.59 -0.69 18.26
N ALA A 481 7.44 -2.01 18.39
CA ALA A 481 8.30 -2.97 17.73
C ALA A 481 8.29 -2.76 16.20
N PHE A 482 9.47 -2.82 15.57
CA PHE A 482 9.70 -2.70 14.11
C PHE A 482 9.32 -1.37 13.44
N VAL A 483 8.58 -0.47 14.09
CA VAL A 483 8.17 0.82 13.50
C VAL A 483 8.62 2.02 14.34
N GLY A 484 9.38 1.79 15.40
CA GLY A 484 9.89 2.82 16.27
C GLY A 484 8.76 3.71 16.79
N HIS A 485 8.89 5.02 16.59
CA HIS A 485 7.87 6.00 16.92
C HIS A 485 7.06 6.43 15.68
N ALA A 486 7.30 5.86 14.50
CA ALA A 486 6.73 6.35 13.24
C ALA A 486 5.20 6.29 13.20
N LEU A 487 4.59 5.14 13.56
CA LEU A 487 3.13 5.02 13.63
C LEU A 487 2.52 5.96 14.68
N ARG A 488 3.24 6.24 15.77
CA ARG A 488 2.78 7.18 16.78
C ARG A 488 2.83 8.62 16.30
N ILE A 489 3.88 8.98 15.56
CA ILE A 489 3.98 10.29 14.89
C ILE A 489 2.81 10.45 13.92
N LEU A 490 2.50 9.42 13.12
CA LEU A 490 1.37 9.43 12.18
C LEU A 490 -0.01 9.47 12.84
N ARG A 491 -0.18 8.84 14.01
CA ARG A 491 -1.44 8.84 14.78
C ARG A 491 -1.56 10.01 15.77
N GLY A 492 -0.53 10.84 15.89
CA GLY A 492 -0.54 12.00 16.79
C GLY A 492 -1.58 13.03 16.33
N ALA A 493 -2.05 13.86 17.27
CA ALA A 493 -3.01 14.93 17.04
C ALA A 493 -2.57 15.95 15.96
N GLY A 494 -1.28 15.99 15.63
CA GLY A 494 -0.71 16.71 14.51
C GLY A 494 0.73 16.28 14.25
N PRO A 495 1.32 16.71 13.12
CA PRO A 495 2.64 16.27 12.67
C PRO A 495 3.77 16.63 13.64
N ASN A 496 3.65 17.75 14.37
CA ASN A 496 4.67 18.22 15.32
C ASN A 496 4.44 17.76 16.77
N ASN A 497 3.27 17.18 17.07
CA ASN A 497 2.81 16.98 18.45
C ASN A 497 3.79 16.17 19.31
N LEU A 498 4.27 15.02 18.82
CA LEU A 498 5.22 14.19 19.59
C LEU A 498 6.60 14.83 19.68
N TYR A 499 7.08 15.48 18.62
CA TYR A 499 8.37 16.17 18.64
C TYR A 499 8.39 17.30 19.67
N LEU A 500 7.30 18.08 19.77
CA LEU A 500 7.15 19.11 20.79
C LEU A 500 7.08 18.53 22.21
N GLN A 501 6.39 17.41 22.41
CA GLN A 501 6.37 16.72 23.70
C GLN A 501 7.77 16.25 24.13
N TRP A 502 8.55 15.71 23.18
CA TRP A 502 9.92 15.27 23.46
C TRP A 502 10.86 16.46 23.73
N MET A 503 10.78 17.52 22.92
CA MET A 503 11.54 18.75 23.15
C MET A 503 11.23 19.32 24.53
N ARG A 504 9.95 19.43 24.93
CA ARG A 504 9.57 19.95 26.25
C ARG A 504 10.10 19.11 27.41
N ARG A 505 10.31 17.80 27.19
CA ARG A 505 10.88 16.90 28.20
C ARG A 505 12.39 17.06 28.33
N TRP A 506 13.09 17.41 27.25
CA TRP A 506 14.53 17.59 27.21
C TRP A 506 14.91 18.87 26.45
N PRO A 507 14.52 20.06 26.95
CA PRO A 507 14.65 21.30 26.19
C PRO A 507 16.10 21.74 25.99
N ASP A 508 17.01 21.31 26.87
CA ASP A 508 18.43 21.66 26.86
C ASP A 508 19.29 20.69 26.04
N ALA A 509 18.74 19.55 25.62
CA ALA A 509 19.50 18.53 24.90
C ALA A 509 19.81 19.01 23.47
N PRO A 510 21.04 18.84 22.95
CA PRO A 510 21.36 19.20 21.57
C PRO A 510 20.65 18.30 20.56
N PHE A 511 20.53 17.01 20.91
CA PHE A 511 19.81 16.02 20.14
C PHE A 511 18.87 15.20 21.01
N ILE A 512 17.72 14.84 20.44
CA ILE A 512 16.84 13.81 20.99
C ILE A 512 16.85 12.62 20.05
N ARG A 513 17.23 11.45 20.57
CA ARG A 513 17.27 10.21 19.82
C ARG A 513 15.86 9.64 19.70
N CYS A 514 15.34 9.60 18.49
CA CYS A 514 14.08 8.94 18.17
C CYS A 514 14.30 7.77 17.21
N LEU A 515 13.30 6.90 17.14
CA LEU A 515 13.30 5.73 16.25
C LEU A 515 12.24 5.91 15.18
N SER A 516 12.58 5.61 13.93
CA SER A 516 11.67 5.62 12.78
C SER A 516 11.21 4.21 12.41
N TRP A 517 10.61 4.08 11.24
CA TRP A 517 10.35 2.80 10.58
C TRP A 517 11.58 1.90 10.65
N LEU A 518 11.35 0.60 10.90
CA LEU A 518 12.42 -0.37 11.03
C LEU A 518 13.41 -0.03 12.17
N ASN A 519 12.95 0.68 13.21
CA ASN A 519 13.77 1.13 14.34
C ASN A 519 15.05 1.88 13.92
N GLU A 520 15.07 2.51 12.74
CA GLU A 520 16.20 3.36 12.36
C GLU A 520 16.32 4.55 13.29
N GLU A 521 17.56 4.86 13.67
CA GLU A 521 17.84 5.93 14.62
C GLU A 521 17.86 7.27 13.90
N ILE A 522 17.05 8.20 14.38
CA ILE A 522 17.01 9.59 13.91
C ILE A 522 17.39 10.50 15.06
N LEU A 523 18.33 11.40 14.82
CA LEU A 523 18.73 12.44 15.77
C LEU A 523 17.92 13.70 15.48
N LEU A 524 16.93 14.00 16.34
CA LEU A 524 16.17 15.24 16.28
C LEU A 524 17.04 16.39 16.79
N VAL A 525 17.30 17.39 15.93
CA VAL A 525 18.01 18.61 16.30
C VAL A 525 17.15 19.44 17.25
N ASN A 526 17.73 19.83 18.39
CA ASN A 526 16.96 20.44 19.47
C ASN A 526 17.64 21.65 20.14
N SER A 527 18.84 22.07 19.68
CA SER A 527 19.51 23.30 20.12
C SER A 527 19.94 24.21 18.96
N LEU A 528 20.12 25.51 19.26
CA LEU A 528 20.59 26.51 18.29
C LEU A 528 21.98 26.18 17.73
N GLU A 529 22.88 25.67 18.58
CA GLU A 529 24.24 25.30 18.16
C GLU A 529 24.22 24.11 17.21
N ALA A 530 23.41 23.09 17.50
CA ALA A 530 23.24 21.94 16.61
C ALA A 530 22.62 22.37 15.27
N CYS A 531 21.63 23.27 15.27
CA CYS A 531 21.10 23.88 14.03
C CYS A 531 22.20 24.57 13.22
N ARG A 532 23.02 25.42 13.85
CA ARG A 532 24.14 26.11 13.19
C ARG A 532 25.12 25.13 12.56
N GLU A 533 25.54 24.11 13.31
CA GLU A 533 26.50 23.14 12.79
C GLU A 533 25.94 22.30 11.65
N VAL A 534 24.66 21.88 11.73
CA VAL A 534 23.99 21.13 10.65
C VAL A 534 23.81 22.00 9.40
N LEU A 535 23.32 23.23 9.57
CA LEU A 535 22.89 24.07 8.45
C LEU A 535 23.99 24.94 7.85
N GLN A 536 25.08 25.19 8.57
CA GLN A 536 26.18 26.03 8.11
C GLN A 536 27.51 25.28 8.07
N THR A 537 28.01 24.78 9.21
CA THR A 537 29.35 24.16 9.31
C THR A 537 29.45 22.91 8.45
N ASN A 538 28.47 22.01 8.55
CA ASN A 538 28.46 20.69 7.91
C ASN A 538 27.50 20.60 6.72
N ALA A 539 26.97 21.72 6.25
CA ALA A 539 25.90 21.77 5.23
C ALA A 539 26.19 21.00 3.92
N TYR A 540 27.46 20.94 3.52
CA TYR A 540 27.90 20.20 2.32
C TYR A 540 28.43 18.79 2.61
N SER A 541 28.52 18.39 3.89
CA SER A 541 28.77 17.00 4.31
C SER A 541 27.46 16.21 4.48
N LEU A 542 26.32 16.85 4.23
CA LEU A 542 24.97 16.31 4.41
C LEU A 542 24.23 16.29 3.07
N ALA A 543 23.43 15.24 2.86
CA ALA A 543 22.52 15.13 1.73
C ALA A 543 21.09 14.83 2.22
N LYS A 544 20.11 14.85 1.33
CA LYS A 544 18.76 14.40 1.68
C LYS A 544 18.76 12.86 1.77
N PRO A 545 18.17 12.26 2.82
CA PRO A 545 18.14 10.81 2.96
C PRO A 545 17.32 10.16 1.85
N GLY A 546 17.63 8.89 1.55
CA GLY A 546 16.97 8.14 0.48
C GLY A 546 15.43 8.10 0.60
N PHE A 547 14.90 8.02 1.84
CA PHE A 547 13.45 8.01 2.03
C PHE A 547 12.78 9.31 1.55
N PHE A 548 13.47 10.45 1.70
CA PHE A 548 12.95 11.76 1.30
C PHE A 548 12.99 11.93 -0.22
N HIS A 549 13.99 11.33 -0.89
CA HIS A 549 14.02 11.21 -2.36
C HIS A 549 12.81 10.45 -2.89
N THR A 550 12.42 9.33 -2.27
CA THR A 550 11.26 8.57 -2.71
C THR A 550 9.94 9.28 -2.40
N LEU A 551 9.81 9.91 -1.24
CA LEU A 551 8.57 10.58 -0.83
C LEU A 551 8.30 11.86 -1.64
N VAL A 552 9.31 12.70 -1.81
CA VAL A 552 9.17 14.05 -2.40
C VAL A 552 9.78 14.13 -3.81
N GLY A 553 10.92 13.46 -4.03
CA GLY A 553 11.62 13.48 -5.31
C GLY A 553 10.92 12.68 -6.42
N GLU A 554 10.07 11.70 -6.08
CA GLU A 554 9.26 11.00 -7.09
C GLU A 554 8.33 11.96 -7.84
N PHE A 555 7.85 13.01 -7.16
CA PHE A 555 6.98 14.04 -7.73
C PHE A 555 7.78 15.24 -8.27
N LEU A 556 8.77 15.73 -7.52
CA LEU A 556 9.47 16.99 -7.80
C LEU A 556 10.78 16.84 -8.61
N GLY A 557 11.20 15.61 -8.90
CA GLY A 557 12.51 15.34 -9.48
C GLY A 557 13.66 15.63 -8.51
N VAL A 558 14.90 15.66 -9.02
CA VAL A 558 16.09 15.91 -8.20
C VAL A 558 16.27 17.42 -7.99
N GLY A 559 16.35 18.17 -9.09
CA GLY A 559 16.47 19.64 -9.10
C GLY A 559 17.39 20.24 -8.01
N LEU A 560 17.00 21.41 -7.49
CA LEU A 560 17.78 22.12 -6.47
C LEU A 560 17.71 21.40 -5.11
N LEU A 561 16.53 20.94 -4.71
CA LEU A 561 16.26 20.40 -3.37
C LEU A 561 17.16 19.22 -2.99
N PHE A 562 17.45 18.33 -3.95
CA PHE A 562 18.19 17.10 -3.71
C PHE A 562 19.64 17.13 -4.20
N SER A 563 20.01 18.10 -5.05
CA SER A 563 21.39 18.25 -5.52
C SER A 563 22.38 18.48 -4.36
N VAL A 564 23.64 18.05 -4.53
CA VAL A 564 24.74 18.20 -3.56
C VAL A 564 25.99 18.78 -4.23
N GLY A 565 26.94 19.25 -3.42
CA GLY A 565 28.25 19.73 -3.91
C GLY A 565 28.15 20.83 -4.96
N GLU A 566 28.94 20.70 -6.03
CA GLU A 566 29.00 21.69 -7.12
C GLU A 566 27.70 21.78 -7.93
N GLN A 567 26.96 20.68 -8.09
CA GLN A 567 25.67 20.72 -8.78
C GLN A 567 24.70 21.64 -8.04
N HIS A 568 24.61 21.52 -6.72
CA HIS A 568 23.76 22.42 -5.93
C HIS A 568 24.20 23.88 -6.04
N LYS A 569 25.51 24.16 -5.93
CA LYS A 569 26.03 25.53 -6.05
C LYS A 569 25.68 26.15 -7.41
N ARG A 570 25.84 25.39 -8.50
CA ARG A 570 25.46 25.81 -9.86
C ARG A 570 23.97 26.12 -9.96
N LEU A 571 23.10 25.17 -9.60
CA LEU A 571 21.65 25.37 -9.64
C LEU A 571 21.21 26.55 -8.77
N ARG A 572 21.85 26.73 -7.61
CA ARG A 572 21.56 27.84 -6.70
C ARG A 572 21.90 29.20 -7.30
N ARG A 573 23.02 29.33 -8.01
CA ARG A 573 23.39 30.58 -8.71
C ARG A 573 22.36 30.95 -9.78
N ILE A 574 21.95 29.97 -10.59
CA ILE A 574 20.97 30.18 -11.67
C ILE A 574 19.62 30.66 -11.10
N ILE A 575 19.12 30.00 -10.05
CA ILE A 575 17.83 30.33 -9.42
C ILE A 575 17.88 31.65 -8.64
N ALA A 576 19.05 32.06 -8.14
CA ALA A 576 19.18 33.30 -7.38
C ALA A 576 18.91 34.57 -8.21
N VAL A 577 19.13 34.54 -9.52
CA VAL A 577 18.88 35.68 -10.42
C VAL A 577 17.39 36.03 -10.53
N PRO A 578 16.50 35.11 -10.95
CA PRO A 578 15.06 35.36 -11.01
C PRO A 578 14.45 35.63 -9.63
N LEU A 579 14.99 35.03 -8.56
CA LEU A 579 14.51 35.23 -7.19
C LEU A 579 15.27 36.32 -6.41
N SER A 580 15.98 37.20 -7.11
CA SER A 580 16.61 38.36 -6.49
C SER A 580 15.57 39.41 -6.09
N ARG A 581 15.86 40.22 -5.07
CA ARG A 581 14.94 41.29 -4.62
C ARG A 581 14.50 42.22 -5.76
N PRO A 582 15.39 42.70 -6.66
CA PRO A 582 14.97 43.53 -7.79
C PRO A 582 14.01 42.82 -8.75
N SER A 583 14.25 41.55 -9.07
CA SER A 583 13.37 40.76 -9.94
C SER A 583 12.01 40.53 -9.31
N ILE A 584 11.97 40.25 -8.00
CA ILE A 584 10.73 40.05 -7.24
C ILE A 584 9.91 41.33 -7.15
N ARG A 585 10.54 42.49 -6.94
CA ARG A 585 9.83 43.79 -6.88
C ARG A 585 9.06 44.12 -8.16
N LYS A 586 9.53 43.68 -9.32
CA LYS A 586 8.78 43.83 -10.58
C LYS A 586 7.43 43.10 -10.57
N LEU A 587 7.26 42.07 -9.73
CA LEU A 587 6.01 41.32 -9.58
C LEU A 587 5.00 42.00 -8.64
N PHE A 588 5.38 43.10 -7.98
CA PHE A 588 4.50 43.81 -7.04
C PHE A 588 3.12 44.17 -7.63
N PRO A 589 3.01 44.74 -8.85
CA PRO A 589 1.71 45.04 -9.45
C PRO A 589 0.84 43.79 -9.65
N THR A 590 1.46 42.66 -9.99
CA THR A 590 0.78 41.37 -10.10
C THR A 590 0.20 40.95 -8.75
N PHE A 591 0.98 41.03 -7.66
CA PHE A 591 0.49 40.67 -6.33
C PHE A 591 -0.64 41.58 -5.87
N VAL A 592 -0.59 42.87 -6.17
CA VAL A 592 -1.69 43.82 -5.86
C VAL A 592 -2.96 43.44 -6.62
N SER A 593 -2.85 43.10 -7.91
CA SER A 593 -4.00 42.64 -8.72
C SER A 593 -4.65 41.39 -8.12
N TYR A 594 -3.84 40.41 -7.70
CA TYR A 594 -4.33 39.20 -7.06
C TYR A 594 -4.84 39.41 -5.63
N SER A 595 -4.33 40.40 -4.91
CA SER A 595 -4.88 40.86 -3.63
C SER A 595 -6.31 41.37 -3.81
N HIS A 596 -6.55 42.19 -4.83
CA HIS A 596 -7.91 42.61 -5.20
C HIS A 596 -8.79 41.45 -5.69
N LYS A 597 -8.23 40.48 -6.43
CA LYS A 597 -8.95 39.26 -6.83
C LYS A 597 -9.40 38.47 -5.59
N LEU A 598 -8.51 38.27 -4.62
CA LEU A 598 -8.82 37.60 -3.35
C LEU A 598 -9.93 38.32 -2.59
N ASN A 599 -9.85 39.65 -2.45
CA ASN A 599 -10.89 40.41 -1.75
C ASN A 599 -12.26 40.30 -2.43
N ARG A 600 -12.31 40.28 -3.77
CA ARG A 600 -13.55 40.01 -4.51
C ARG A 600 -14.08 38.61 -4.26
N GLU A 601 -13.23 37.58 -4.29
CA GLU A 601 -13.67 36.21 -4.03
C GLU A 601 -14.18 36.02 -2.59
N VAL A 602 -13.58 36.70 -1.61
CA VAL A 602 -14.08 36.74 -0.22
C VAL A 602 -15.45 37.42 -0.14
N GLN A 603 -15.62 38.56 -0.81
CA GLN A 603 -16.90 39.28 -0.87
C GLN A 603 -17.99 38.44 -1.54
N ASP A 604 -17.70 37.80 -2.68
CA ASP A 604 -18.62 36.91 -3.37
C ASP A 604 -19.01 35.71 -2.49
N SER A 605 -18.07 35.19 -1.70
CA SER A 605 -18.33 34.11 -0.74
C SER A 605 -19.23 34.58 0.40
N LEU A 606 -19.05 35.80 0.89
CA LEU A 606 -19.90 36.40 1.91
C LEU A 606 -21.34 36.59 1.43
N GLU A 607 -21.53 37.06 0.20
CA GLU A 607 -22.86 37.27 -0.40
C GLU A 607 -23.65 35.97 -0.60
N ARG A 608 -22.94 34.84 -0.75
CA ARG A 608 -23.54 33.51 -0.87
C ARG A 608 -23.75 32.82 0.49
N SER A 609 -23.05 33.26 1.53
CA SER A 609 -23.09 32.65 2.86
C SER A 609 -24.29 33.17 3.65
N GLN A 610 -25.10 32.27 4.22
CA GLN A 610 -26.24 32.64 5.07
C GLN A 610 -25.79 33.10 6.47
N ASP A 611 -24.61 32.70 6.92
CA ASP A 611 -24.13 32.85 8.30
C ASP A 611 -22.90 33.79 8.43
N GLU A 612 -22.59 34.59 7.39
CA GLU A 612 -21.38 35.46 7.34
C GLU A 612 -20.04 34.70 7.48
N THR A 613 -20.03 33.41 7.15
CA THR A 613 -18.85 32.55 7.29
C THR A 613 -18.17 32.26 5.96
N VAL A 614 -16.83 32.23 5.95
CA VAL A 614 -15.99 32.00 4.76
C VAL A 614 -14.86 31.03 5.08
N GLU A 615 -14.60 30.10 4.16
CA GLU A 615 -13.45 29.19 4.19
C GLU A 615 -12.26 29.81 3.42
N LEU A 616 -11.38 30.53 4.13
CA LEU A 616 -10.27 31.25 3.50
C LEU A 616 -9.19 30.34 2.89
N GLU A 617 -9.05 29.11 3.37
CA GLU A 617 -7.99 28.19 2.94
C GLU A 617 -8.06 27.88 1.44
N GLU A 618 -9.25 27.62 0.90
CA GLU A 618 -9.42 27.33 -0.53
C GLU A 618 -9.10 28.55 -1.39
N LEU A 619 -9.59 29.73 -1.00
CA LEU A 619 -9.40 30.98 -1.73
C LEU A 619 -7.92 31.39 -1.76
N ILE A 620 -7.23 31.34 -0.62
CA ILE A 620 -5.80 31.65 -0.51
C ILE A 620 -4.96 30.65 -1.30
N THR A 621 -5.28 29.35 -1.24
CA THR A 621 -4.56 28.31 -1.98
C THR A 621 -4.69 28.52 -3.49
N ARG A 622 -5.89 28.89 -3.97
CA ARG A 622 -6.16 29.18 -5.37
C ARG A 622 -5.38 30.40 -5.85
N VAL A 623 -5.48 31.52 -5.13
CA VAL A 623 -4.80 32.78 -5.50
C VAL A 623 -3.29 32.62 -5.49
N THR A 624 -2.73 31.91 -4.52
CA THR A 624 -1.27 31.67 -4.47
C THR A 624 -0.78 30.76 -5.60
N LEU A 625 -1.60 29.80 -6.06
CA LEU A 625 -1.29 28.98 -7.24
C LEU A 625 -1.32 29.81 -8.53
N ASP A 626 -2.29 30.71 -8.70
CA ASP A 626 -2.35 31.62 -9.84
C ASP A 626 -1.14 32.57 -9.86
N ILE A 627 -0.81 33.15 -8.70
CA ILE A 627 0.35 34.04 -8.56
C ILE A 627 1.64 33.34 -8.96
N ILE A 628 1.89 32.10 -8.49
CA ILE A 628 3.13 31.39 -8.84
C ILE A 628 3.12 31.01 -10.32
N GLY A 629 1.97 30.63 -10.89
CA GLY A 629 1.83 30.35 -12.32
C GLY A 629 2.18 31.56 -13.19
N VAL A 630 1.58 32.72 -12.90
CA VAL A 630 1.84 33.95 -13.66
C VAL A 630 3.27 34.44 -13.46
N SER A 631 3.77 34.42 -12.22
CA SER A 631 5.13 34.89 -11.92
C SER A 631 6.20 34.00 -12.54
N LEU A 632 5.98 32.68 -12.58
CA LEU A 632 6.97 31.72 -13.06
C LEU A 632 6.88 31.44 -14.56
N LEU A 633 5.67 31.33 -15.10
CA LEU A 633 5.40 30.84 -16.45
C LEU A 633 4.68 31.87 -17.34
N GLY A 634 4.27 33.01 -16.79
CA GLY A 634 3.52 34.04 -17.52
C GLY A 634 2.06 33.66 -17.77
N ARG A 635 1.48 32.70 -17.03
CA ARG A 635 0.08 32.26 -17.18
C ARG A 635 -0.51 31.63 -15.93
N GLU A 636 -1.82 31.72 -15.78
CA GLU A 636 -2.56 30.93 -14.78
C GLU A 636 -2.50 29.44 -15.13
N LEU A 637 -2.28 28.59 -14.12
CA LEU A 637 -2.08 27.15 -14.33
C LEU A 637 -3.33 26.32 -14.15
N ARG A 638 -4.33 26.82 -13.41
CA ARG A 638 -5.48 26.05 -12.93
C ARG A 638 -6.14 25.18 -14.01
N ASP A 639 -6.59 25.83 -15.08
CA ASP A 639 -7.29 25.20 -16.20
C ASP A 639 -6.36 24.82 -17.35
N PHE A 640 -5.04 24.90 -17.15
CA PHE A 640 -4.09 24.53 -18.19
C PHE A 640 -4.14 23.03 -18.44
N SER A 641 -4.50 22.64 -19.67
CA SER A 641 -4.47 21.26 -20.15
C SER A 641 -3.57 21.14 -21.37
N SER A 642 -2.74 20.09 -21.42
CA SER A 642 -2.02 19.72 -22.65
C SER A 642 -2.97 19.00 -23.61
N PRO A 643 -2.86 19.17 -24.94
CA PRO A 643 -3.58 18.35 -25.92
C PRO A 643 -3.39 16.83 -25.73
N SER A 644 -2.29 16.44 -25.09
CA SER A 644 -1.92 15.06 -24.80
C SER A 644 -2.51 14.48 -23.51
N SER A 645 -3.25 15.28 -22.71
CA SER A 645 -3.84 14.84 -21.44
C SER A 645 -5.28 15.34 -21.28
N PRO A 646 -6.23 14.47 -20.92
CA PRO A 646 -7.60 14.89 -20.63
C PRO A 646 -7.75 15.61 -19.28
N LEU A 647 -6.70 15.63 -18.45
CA LEU A 647 -6.69 16.28 -17.13
C LEU A 647 -6.12 17.70 -17.22
N SER A 648 -6.65 18.62 -16.41
CA SER A 648 -6.06 19.93 -16.15
C SER A 648 -4.88 19.83 -15.16
N PHE A 649 -4.04 20.86 -15.11
CA PHE A 649 -2.92 20.95 -14.17
C PHE A 649 -3.42 20.81 -12.73
N GLU A 650 -4.49 21.51 -12.33
CA GLU A 650 -5.06 21.42 -10.99
C GLU A 650 -5.49 19.98 -10.66
N GLN A 651 -6.16 19.29 -11.59
CA GLN A 651 -6.56 17.90 -11.40
C GLN A 651 -5.37 16.96 -11.21
N CYS A 652 -4.32 17.11 -12.03
CA CYS A 652 -3.09 16.33 -11.88
C CYS A 652 -2.41 16.63 -10.53
N TYR A 653 -2.31 17.91 -10.17
CA TYR A 653 -1.65 18.36 -8.97
C TYR A 653 -2.37 17.88 -7.70
N ASN A 654 -3.70 18.01 -7.66
CA ASN A 654 -4.53 17.51 -6.56
C ASN A 654 -4.53 15.97 -6.48
N ALA A 655 -4.51 15.24 -7.60
CA ALA A 655 -4.38 13.79 -7.56
C ALA A 655 -3.04 13.31 -6.97
N ILE A 656 -2.00 14.14 -6.99
CA ILE A 656 -0.69 13.86 -6.40
C ILE A 656 -0.66 14.24 -4.92
N LEU A 657 -1.16 15.41 -4.53
CA LEU A 657 -1.04 15.91 -3.16
C LEU A 657 -2.24 15.60 -2.26
N ALA A 658 -3.45 15.53 -2.80
CA ALA A 658 -4.69 15.27 -2.08
C ALA A 658 -5.18 13.83 -2.30
N GLN A 659 -4.27 12.86 -2.14
CA GLN A 659 -4.60 11.45 -2.30
C GLN A 659 -5.63 10.96 -1.27
N PRO A 660 -6.49 9.98 -1.63
CA PRO A 660 -7.30 9.26 -0.65
C PRO A 660 -6.40 8.52 0.36
N LEU A 661 -6.96 8.10 1.49
CA LEU A 661 -6.20 7.47 2.59
C LEU A 661 -5.30 6.31 2.11
N ALA A 662 -5.79 5.47 1.20
CA ALA A 662 -5.00 4.38 0.61
C ALA A 662 -3.76 4.90 -0.14
N GLY A 663 -3.89 5.95 -0.93
CA GLY A 663 -2.77 6.58 -1.64
C GLY A 663 -1.78 7.23 -0.67
N GLN A 664 -2.28 7.90 0.36
CA GLN A 664 -1.42 8.49 1.42
C GLN A 664 -0.61 7.40 2.12
N ILE A 665 -1.25 6.31 2.56
CA ILE A 665 -0.57 5.17 3.19
C ILE A 665 0.51 4.62 2.25
N ILE A 666 0.18 4.42 0.97
CA ILE A 666 1.16 3.95 -0.01
C ILE A 666 2.32 4.95 -0.12
N SER A 667 2.07 6.24 -0.30
CA SER A 667 3.11 7.27 -0.46
C SER A 667 4.04 7.38 0.75
N PHE A 668 3.54 7.22 1.98
CA PHE A 668 4.36 7.28 3.20
C PHE A 668 5.13 5.99 3.49
N ILE A 669 4.62 4.85 3.02
CA ILE A 669 5.28 3.55 3.19
C ILE A 669 6.23 3.24 2.03
N ASN A 670 5.95 3.77 0.82
CA ASN A 670 6.75 3.59 -0.40
C ASN A 670 8.27 3.78 -0.21
N PRO A 671 8.74 4.77 0.58
CA PRO A 671 10.16 4.98 0.84
C PRO A 671 10.86 3.84 1.59
N PHE A 672 10.11 3.06 2.36
CA PHE A 672 10.61 1.95 3.16
C PHE A 672 10.30 0.60 2.53
N ILE A 673 9.18 0.53 1.80
CA ILE A 673 8.62 -0.64 1.14
C ILE A 673 8.17 -0.18 -0.24
N PRO A 674 8.77 -0.62 -1.36
CA PRO A 674 8.33 -0.16 -2.67
C PRO A 674 6.90 -0.67 -2.92
N LEU A 675 5.90 0.18 -2.76
CA LEU A 675 4.47 -0.14 -2.90
C LEU A 675 3.87 0.47 -4.18
N ARG A 676 4.61 1.36 -4.86
CA ARG A 676 4.15 2.04 -6.09
C ARG A 676 3.92 1.10 -7.28
N TRP A 677 4.51 -0.11 -7.24
CA TRP A 677 4.31 -1.14 -8.27
C TRP A 677 2.96 -1.86 -8.14
N LEU A 678 2.25 -1.72 -7.01
CA LEU A 678 0.95 -2.36 -6.82
C LEU A 678 -0.10 -1.72 -7.75
N PRO A 679 -0.88 -2.52 -8.51
CA PRO A 679 -1.88 -2.02 -9.46
C PRO A 679 -3.18 -1.59 -8.74
N VAL A 680 -3.06 -0.75 -7.71
CA VAL A 680 -4.17 -0.15 -6.97
C VAL A 680 -4.63 1.11 -7.71
N SER A 681 -5.94 1.39 -7.75
CA SER A 681 -6.49 2.59 -8.39
C SER A 681 -5.76 3.87 -7.96
N ALA A 682 -5.54 4.07 -6.66
CA ALA A 682 -4.81 5.22 -6.12
C ALA A 682 -3.36 5.35 -6.66
N ASN A 683 -2.67 4.23 -6.92
CA ASN A 683 -1.34 4.25 -7.53
C ASN A 683 -1.42 4.55 -9.02
N LEU A 684 -2.37 3.95 -9.74
CA LEU A 684 -2.59 4.20 -11.17
C LEU A 684 -2.94 5.67 -11.42
N ASP A 685 -3.78 6.26 -10.57
CA ASP A 685 -4.17 7.67 -10.65
C ASP A 685 -2.98 8.60 -10.37
N PHE A 686 -2.16 8.28 -9.37
CA PHE A 686 -0.90 9.01 -9.13
C PHE A 686 0.05 8.94 -10.32
N ILE A 687 0.27 7.75 -10.88
CA ILE A 687 1.19 7.55 -12.01
C ILE A 687 0.68 8.31 -13.26
N ARG A 688 -0.63 8.25 -13.53
CA ARG A 688 -1.26 8.99 -14.63
C ARG A 688 -1.12 10.50 -14.45
N ALA A 689 -1.44 11.00 -13.26
CA ALA A 689 -1.34 12.43 -12.93
C ALA A 689 0.10 12.93 -13.06
N LYS A 690 1.07 12.18 -12.52
CA LYS A 690 2.51 12.49 -12.64
C LYS A 690 2.96 12.52 -14.10
N SER A 691 2.57 11.53 -14.90
CA SER A 691 2.94 11.47 -16.32
C SER A 691 2.37 12.65 -17.10
N ALA A 692 1.08 12.95 -16.89
CA ALA A 692 0.41 14.08 -17.53
C ALA A 692 1.07 15.42 -17.18
N LEU A 693 1.38 15.63 -15.89
CA LEU A 693 2.04 16.84 -15.41
C LEU A 693 3.45 17.01 -16.00
N LYS A 694 4.22 15.92 -16.08
CA LYS A 694 5.54 15.94 -16.70
C LYS A 694 5.45 16.34 -18.18
N THR A 695 4.51 15.78 -18.93
CA THR A 695 4.31 16.13 -20.36
C THR A 695 3.87 17.59 -20.54
N MET A 696 3.00 18.11 -19.67
CA MET A 696 2.63 19.53 -19.65
C MET A 696 3.86 20.43 -19.45
N MET A 697 4.70 20.09 -18.48
CA MET A 697 5.92 20.86 -18.20
C MET A 697 6.95 20.77 -19.33
N GLU A 698 7.12 19.59 -19.93
CA GLU A 698 7.99 19.39 -21.09
C GLU A 698 7.59 20.30 -22.25
N GLY A 699 6.28 20.41 -22.55
CA GLY A 699 5.75 21.27 -23.59
C GLY A 699 5.97 22.76 -23.29
N LEU A 700 5.68 23.21 -22.07
CA LEU A 700 5.86 24.61 -21.66
C LEU A 700 7.33 25.04 -21.71
N ILE A 701 8.24 24.19 -21.22
CA ILE A 701 9.67 24.49 -21.20
C ILE A 701 10.24 24.48 -22.62
N GLU A 702 9.79 23.56 -23.47
CA GLU A 702 10.20 23.51 -24.87
C GLU A 702 9.76 24.76 -25.63
N GLN A 703 8.48 25.13 -25.49
CA GLN A 703 7.96 26.36 -26.07
C GLN A 703 8.79 27.58 -25.63
N ARG A 704 9.02 27.73 -24.32
CA ARG A 704 9.76 28.89 -23.82
C ARG A 704 11.22 28.89 -24.25
N THR A 705 11.87 27.73 -24.29
CA THR A 705 13.26 27.61 -24.75
C THR A 705 13.38 28.05 -26.22
N THR A 706 12.41 27.68 -27.07
CA THR A 706 12.36 28.12 -28.47
C THR A 706 12.12 29.63 -28.59
N GLU A 707 11.21 30.20 -27.80
CA GLU A 707 10.94 31.65 -27.78
C GLU A 707 12.20 32.45 -27.42
N VAL A 708 12.91 32.05 -26.36
CA VAL A 708 14.17 32.70 -25.93
C VAL A 708 15.26 32.56 -27.00
N ALA A 709 15.41 31.38 -27.61
CA ALA A 709 16.37 31.16 -28.68
C ALA A 709 16.06 32.00 -29.93
N ALA A 710 14.78 32.14 -30.30
CA ALA A 710 14.35 32.97 -31.43
C ALA A 710 14.60 34.46 -31.16
N ALA A 711 14.27 34.94 -29.96
CA ALA A 711 14.53 36.33 -29.55
C ALA A 711 16.02 36.69 -29.56
N LYS A 712 16.91 35.76 -29.18
CA LYS A 712 18.37 35.97 -29.30
C LYS A 712 18.86 36.10 -30.75
N ARG A 713 18.20 35.42 -31.71
CA ARG A 713 18.58 35.45 -33.15
C ARG A 713 18.11 36.73 -33.83
N HIS A 714 16.92 37.23 -33.48
CA HIS A 714 16.41 38.49 -33.99
C HIS A 714 16.86 39.64 -33.08
N LYS A 715 17.92 40.35 -33.45
CA LYS A 715 18.45 41.56 -32.76
C LYS A 715 17.45 42.75 -32.66
N GLY A 716 16.15 42.53 -32.84
CA GLY A 716 15.11 43.53 -32.70
C GLY A 716 13.74 42.91 -32.39
N GLY A 717 13.29 43.09 -31.13
CA GLY A 717 11.92 43.54 -30.89
C GLY A 717 10.81 42.54 -30.56
N SER A 718 11.04 41.26 -30.29
CA SER A 718 9.99 40.46 -29.63
C SER A 718 10.07 40.66 -28.11
N SER A 719 8.98 41.16 -27.50
CA SER A 719 8.83 41.25 -26.05
C SER A 719 8.78 39.84 -25.46
N LEU A 720 9.92 39.32 -24.99
CA LEU A 720 9.95 38.11 -24.16
C LEU A 720 9.11 38.32 -22.89
N SER A 721 8.46 37.26 -22.42
CA SER A 721 7.75 37.29 -21.14
C SER A 721 8.74 37.52 -19.99
N ASP A 722 8.52 38.55 -19.16
CA ASP A 722 9.38 38.91 -18.00
C ASP A 722 9.10 38.02 -16.77
N ASP A 723 8.93 36.72 -16.97
CA ASP A 723 8.70 35.73 -15.91
C ASP A 723 9.99 35.00 -15.46
N LEU A 724 9.88 34.27 -14.35
CA LEU A 724 11.04 33.61 -13.74
C LEU A 724 11.61 32.51 -14.64
N LEU A 725 10.81 31.79 -15.45
CA LEU A 725 11.30 30.75 -16.35
C LEU A 725 12.18 31.34 -17.47
N THR A 726 11.75 32.45 -18.09
CA THR A 726 12.59 33.16 -19.07
C THR A 726 13.95 33.51 -18.47
N LYS A 727 13.95 34.11 -17.27
CA LYS A 727 15.19 34.50 -16.56
C LYS A 727 16.06 33.30 -16.18
N MET A 728 15.47 32.16 -15.82
CA MET A 728 16.23 30.93 -15.55
C MET A 728 16.94 30.42 -16.82
N ILE A 729 16.25 30.43 -17.97
CA ILE A 729 16.82 30.00 -19.25
C ILE A 729 17.94 30.97 -19.69
N GLU A 730 17.73 32.28 -19.50
CA GLU A 730 18.75 33.29 -19.79
C GLU A 730 19.98 33.16 -18.88
N ALA A 731 19.77 33.00 -17.57
CA ALA A 731 20.86 32.84 -16.59
C ALA A 731 21.65 31.54 -16.82
N SER A 732 20.97 30.47 -17.26
CA SER A 732 21.60 29.20 -17.61
C SER A 732 22.63 29.33 -18.74
N ALA A 733 22.40 30.22 -19.71
CA ALA A 733 23.31 30.42 -20.84
C ALA A 733 24.67 31.04 -20.45
N GLY A 734 24.79 31.58 -19.23
CA GLY A 734 26.04 32.15 -18.70
C GLY A 734 26.89 31.19 -17.86
N GLU A 735 26.40 29.98 -17.58
CA GLU A 735 27.14 28.96 -16.82
C GLU A 735 27.94 28.04 -17.76
N SER A 736 29.04 27.47 -17.26
CA SER A 736 29.93 26.59 -18.05
C SER A 736 29.24 25.33 -18.59
N GLN A 737 28.15 24.92 -17.94
CA GLN A 737 27.27 23.85 -18.38
C GLN A 737 25.83 24.35 -18.26
N GLU A 738 25.16 24.53 -19.40
CA GLU A 738 23.76 24.90 -19.46
C GLU A 738 22.87 23.85 -18.76
N LEU A 739 21.72 24.29 -18.26
CA LEU A 739 20.69 23.43 -17.70
C LEU A 739 20.17 22.48 -18.78
N SER A 740 20.14 21.20 -18.45
CA SER A 740 19.40 20.25 -19.27
C SER A 740 17.89 20.52 -19.20
N LYS A 741 17.13 20.06 -20.21
CA LYS A 741 15.65 20.11 -20.20
C LYS A 741 15.08 19.45 -18.93
N GLY A 742 15.68 18.34 -18.48
CA GLY A 742 15.29 17.66 -17.24
C GLY A 742 15.50 18.51 -15.99
N GLU A 743 16.65 19.18 -15.87
CA GLU A 743 16.91 20.08 -14.73
C GLU A 743 15.96 21.28 -14.71
N LEU A 744 15.61 21.85 -15.88
CA LEU A 744 14.60 22.91 -15.98
C LEU A 744 13.22 22.42 -15.50
N ILE A 745 12.81 21.21 -15.88
CA ILE A 745 11.53 20.62 -15.44
C ILE A 745 11.52 20.46 -13.93
N ASP A 746 12.55 19.83 -13.36
CA ASP A 746 12.66 19.58 -11.93
C ASP A 746 12.63 20.90 -11.13
N ILE A 747 13.41 21.89 -11.53
CA ILE A 747 13.47 23.19 -10.85
C ILE A 747 12.12 23.91 -10.95
N THR A 748 11.50 23.92 -12.13
CA THR A 748 10.22 24.61 -12.33
C THR A 748 9.13 23.96 -11.49
N MET A 749 9.06 22.62 -11.47
CA MET A 749 8.14 21.88 -10.61
C MET A 749 8.38 22.15 -9.12
N GLN A 750 9.64 22.22 -8.68
CA GLN A 750 9.99 22.56 -7.30
C GLN A 750 9.57 23.97 -6.93
N VAL A 751 9.75 24.97 -7.83
CA VAL A 751 9.33 26.35 -7.58
C VAL A 751 7.82 26.46 -7.51
N ILE A 752 7.07 25.78 -8.39
CA ILE A 752 5.60 25.74 -8.31
C ILE A 752 5.18 25.17 -6.96
N ALA A 753 5.60 23.95 -6.64
CA ALA A 753 5.14 23.24 -5.46
C ALA A 753 5.53 23.94 -4.14
N ALA A 754 6.82 24.30 -3.99
CA ALA A 754 7.30 24.97 -2.79
C ALA A 754 6.75 26.40 -2.67
N GLY A 755 6.56 27.10 -3.79
CA GLY A 755 6.20 28.52 -3.83
C GLY A 755 4.76 28.83 -3.44
N HIS A 756 3.79 27.96 -3.77
CA HIS A 756 2.39 28.21 -3.41
C HIS A 756 1.97 27.55 -2.10
N GLU A 757 2.21 26.24 -1.90
CA GLU A 757 1.62 25.54 -0.74
C GLU A 757 2.13 26.06 0.60
N THR A 758 3.43 26.39 0.68
CA THR A 758 4.02 26.92 1.92
C THR A 758 3.54 28.33 2.20
N THR A 759 3.42 29.17 1.16
CA THR A 759 2.91 30.54 1.26
C THR A 759 1.42 30.56 1.63
N ALA A 760 0.62 29.69 1.03
CA ALA A 760 -0.80 29.55 1.34
C ALA A 760 -1.01 29.11 2.80
N SER A 761 -0.28 28.08 3.23
CA SER A 761 -0.28 27.61 4.62
C SER A 761 0.09 28.74 5.60
N ALA A 762 1.17 29.49 5.32
CA ALA A 762 1.58 30.61 6.15
C ALA A 762 0.50 31.71 6.26
N LEU A 763 -0.15 32.07 5.15
CA LEU A 763 -1.23 33.06 5.14
C LEU A 763 -2.46 32.61 5.92
N VAL A 764 -2.89 31.36 5.74
CA VAL A 764 -4.02 30.78 6.49
C VAL A 764 -3.73 30.75 7.98
N TRP A 765 -2.54 30.33 8.39
CA TRP A 765 -2.14 30.32 9.80
C TRP A 765 -1.95 31.73 10.38
N THR A 766 -1.56 32.71 9.56
CA THR A 766 -1.50 34.12 9.97
C THR A 766 -2.92 34.68 10.17
N ALA A 767 -3.85 34.40 9.26
CA ALA A 767 -5.26 34.77 9.42
C ALA A 767 -5.87 34.11 10.67
N TYR A 768 -5.58 32.83 10.90
CA TYR A 768 -5.97 32.12 12.12
C TYR A 768 -5.40 32.77 13.39
N ALA A 769 -4.11 33.09 13.43
CA ALA A 769 -3.49 33.75 14.56
C ALA A 769 -4.14 35.13 14.85
N LEU A 770 -4.35 35.94 13.83
CA LEU A 770 -5.01 37.25 13.94
C LEU A 770 -6.48 37.16 14.32
N SER A 771 -7.20 36.11 13.93
CA SER A 771 -8.59 35.90 14.34
C SER A 771 -8.73 35.54 15.83
N ARG A 772 -7.65 35.04 16.44
CA ARG A 772 -7.57 34.75 17.88
C ARG A 772 -7.08 35.93 18.72
N ASP A 773 -6.42 36.89 18.09
CA ASP A 773 -5.92 38.11 18.73
C ASP A 773 -6.38 39.36 17.94
N LEU A 774 -7.63 39.74 18.21
CA LEU A 774 -8.24 40.92 17.59
C LEU A 774 -7.53 42.22 17.98
N ALA A 775 -6.75 42.26 19.07
CA ALA A 775 -5.96 43.43 19.44
C ALA A 775 -4.81 43.62 18.44
N SER A 776 -4.06 42.55 18.15
CA SER A 776 -3.06 42.55 17.08
C SER A 776 -3.68 42.85 15.71
N GLN A 777 -4.86 42.30 15.41
CA GLN A 777 -5.56 42.58 14.15
C GLN A 777 -5.90 44.08 13.99
N LYS A 778 -6.41 44.72 15.04
CA LYS A 778 -6.73 46.16 15.06
C LYS A 778 -5.47 47.03 14.96
N ARG A 779 -4.40 46.67 15.67
CA ARG A 779 -3.11 47.37 15.59
C ARG A 779 -2.52 47.29 14.18
N LEU A 780 -2.56 46.10 13.57
CA LEU A 780 -2.12 45.89 12.19
C LEU A 780 -2.95 46.71 11.20
N ARG A 781 -4.28 46.73 11.37
CA ARG A 781 -5.18 47.55 10.54
C ARG A 781 -4.85 49.05 10.64
N ALA A 782 -4.60 49.55 11.84
CA ALA A 782 -4.19 50.94 12.05
C ALA A 782 -2.87 51.26 11.33
N GLU A 783 -1.89 50.36 11.39
CA GLU A 783 -0.63 50.49 10.64
C GLU A 783 -0.88 50.50 9.13
N ILE A 784 -1.73 49.61 8.61
CA ILE A 784 -2.07 49.53 7.18
C ILE A 784 -2.81 50.78 6.68
N HIS A 785 -3.67 51.39 7.49
CA HIS A 785 -4.37 52.63 7.12
C HIS A 785 -3.43 53.83 7.04
N SER A 786 -2.27 53.80 7.70
CA SER A 786 -1.25 54.85 7.56
C SER A 786 -0.69 54.99 6.13
N LEU A 787 -0.85 53.96 5.29
CA LEU A 787 -0.47 53.99 3.87
C LEU A 787 -1.43 54.82 2.99
N GLY A 788 -2.59 55.22 3.49
CA GLY A 788 -3.64 55.85 2.68
C GLY A 788 -4.35 54.87 1.74
N THR A 789 -4.85 55.38 0.61
CA THR A 789 -5.77 54.63 -0.28
C THR A 789 -5.10 53.58 -1.17
N GLY A 790 -3.80 53.71 -1.45
CA GLY A 790 -3.07 52.81 -2.35
C GLY A 790 -2.11 51.85 -1.64
N MET A 791 -1.80 50.71 -2.27
CA MET A 791 -0.63 49.90 -1.93
C MET A 791 0.53 50.29 -2.84
N SER A 792 1.68 50.68 -2.25
CA SER A 792 2.93 50.90 -2.98
C SER A 792 4.01 49.95 -2.47
N ASP A 793 4.96 49.59 -3.33
CA ASP A 793 6.06 48.67 -2.99
C ASP A 793 6.83 49.14 -1.75
N LYS A 794 7.22 50.42 -1.74
CA LYS A 794 7.89 51.04 -0.57
C LYS A 794 7.00 51.06 0.67
N GLY A 795 5.73 51.41 0.52
CA GLY A 795 4.79 51.49 1.64
C GLY A 795 4.62 50.14 2.34
N VAL A 796 4.50 49.04 1.59
CA VAL A 796 4.34 47.69 2.16
C VAL A 796 5.63 47.21 2.85
N ASP A 797 6.80 47.60 2.36
CA ASP A 797 8.09 47.30 3.00
C ASP A 797 8.27 48.05 4.33
N GLU A 798 7.65 49.22 4.49
CA GLU A 798 7.75 50.11 5.66
C GLU A 798 6.75 49.81 6.79
N LEU A 799 6.07 48.65 6.76
CA LEU A 799 5.16 48.18 7.81
C LEU A 799 5.87 47.20 8.78
N PRO A 800 6.52 47.68 9.86
CA PRO A 800 7.25 46.82 10.79
C PRO A 800 6.35 45.86 11.56
N PHE A 801 5.15 46.27 11.96
CA PHE A 801 4.25 45.41 12.72
C PHE A 801 3.67 44.30 11.83
N LEU A 802 3.38 44.58 10.55
CA LEU A 802 3.06 43.54 9.56
C LEU A 802 4.14 42.46 9.46
N GLU A 803 5.42 42.85 9.39
CA GLU A 803 6.54 41.90 9.36
C GLU A 803 6.57 41.07 10.65
N ASN A 804 6.39 41.70 11.82
CA ASN A 804 6.36 41.03 13.12
C ASN A 804 5.20 40.02 13.22
N VAL A 805 4.01 40.37 12.71
CA VAL A 805 2.84 39.48 12.65
C VAL A 805 3.13 38.24 11.81
N ILE A 806 3.65 38.43 10.59
CA ILE A 806 3.96 37.32 9.67
C ILE A 806 5.04 36.42 10.28
N ARG A 807 6.09 37.00 10.86
CA ARG A 807 7.17 36.26 11.51
C ARG A 807 6.66 35.50 12.73
N GLU A 808 5.87 36.12 13.61
CA GLU A 808 5.34 35.44 14.78
C GLU A 808 4.36 34.32 14.42
N ALA A 809 3.52 34.52 13.40
CA ALA A 809 2.62 33.49 12.91
C ALA A 809 3.38 32.27 12.40
N MET A 810 4.44 32.46 11.60
CA MET A 810 5.29 31.37 11.15
C MET A 810 6.13 30.74 12.28
N ARG A 811 6.46 31.49 13.34
CA ARG A 811 7.13 30.97 14.53
C ARG A 811 6.24 29.92 15.22
N VAL A 812 4.98 30.28 15.46
CA VAL A 812 4.01 29.44 16.16
C VAL A 812 3.46 28.32 15.26
N TYR A 813 3.20 28.65 14.00
CA TYR A 813 2.55 27.79 13.01
C TYR A 813 3.44 27.60 11.78
N SER A 814 4.60 26.96 11.96
CA SER A 814 5.55 26.72 10.85
C SER A 814 4.89 25.91 9.71
N PRO A 815 4.84 26.45 8.48
CA PRO A 815 4.39 25.70 7.31
C PRO A 815 5.26 24.47 7.02
N THR A 816 6.56 24.55 7.31
CA THR A 816 7.51 23.46 7.13
C THR A 816 7.52 22.55 8.35
N LEU A 817 7.30 21.24 8.12
CA LEU A 817 7.17 20.25 9.18
C LEU A 817 8.51 19.56 9.53
N ILE A 818 9.24 19.08 8.52
CA ILE A 818 10.51 18.35 8.70
C ILE A 818 11.55 18.78 7.66
N ILE A 819 12.82 18.84 8.08
CA ILE A 819 13.98 19.08 7.22
C ILE A 819 15.02 17.99 7.55
N PRO A 820 14.93 16.81 6.92
CA PRO A 820 15.85 15.71 7.20
C PRO A 820 17.17 15.86 6.42
N TRP A 821 18.26 15.43 7.05
CA TRP A 821 19.61 15.38 6.50
C TRP A 821 20.28 14.05 6.84
N GLU A 822 21.11 13.52 5.95
CA GLU A 822 21.86 12.28 6.15
C GLU A 822 23.36 12.55 6.04
N ALA A 823 24.12 12.10 7.04
CA ALA A 823 25.57 12.19 7.09
C ALA A 823 26.21 11.41 5.93
N GLN A 824 26.98 12.11 5.07
CA GLN A 824 27.67 11.48 3.93
C GLN A 824 29.04 10.89 4.31
N ARG A 825 29.53 11.25 5.48
CA ARG A 825 30.77 10.79 6.11
C ARG A 825 30.62 10.85 7.62
N ASP A 826 31.47 10.14 8.34
CA ASP A 826 31.57 10.28 9.79
C ASP A 826 31.95 11.73 10.13
N MET A 827 31.26 12.31 11.11
CA MET A 827 31.45 13.69 11.55
C MET A 827 31.03 13.84 13.00
N THR A 828 31.45 14.92 13.65
CA THR A 828 31.01 15.26 15.00
C THR A 828 30.14 16.51 14.92
N ILE A 829 28.99 16.51 15.58
CA ILE A 829 28.12 17.69 15.73
C ILE A 829 27.84 17.94 17.21
N THR A 830 28.16 19.13 17.71
CA THR A 830 28.01 19.49 19.14
C THR A 830 28.61 18.45 20.10
N GLY A 831 29.77 17.90 19.75
CA GLY A 831 30.47 16.86 20.54
C GLY A 831 29.88 15.45 20.45
N VAL A 832 28.86 15.22 19.62
CA VAL A 832 28.28 13.90 19.35
C VAL A 832 28.83 13.34 18.04
N ASP A 833 29.38 12.13 18.08
CA ASP A 833 29.86 11.45 16.88
C ASP A 833 28.68 10.88 16.07
N ILE A 834 28.61 11.29 14.80
CA ILE A 834 27.57 10.97 13.84
C ILE A 834 28.19 10.20 12.68
N PRO A 835 28.06 8.86 12.66
CA PRO A 835 28.55 8.07 11.54
C PRO A 835 27.78 8.33 10.25
N LYS A 836 28.44 8.04 9.14
CA LYS A 836 27.85 8.02 7.81
C LYS A 836 26.55 7.22 7.78
N GLY A 837 25.54 7.76 7.10
CA GLY A 837 24.20 7.19 6.97
C GLY A 837 23.26 7.52 8.13
N THR A 838 23.73 8.18 9.19
CA THR A 838 22.85 8.64 10.28
C THR A 838 21.98 9.81 9.79
N THR A 839 20.67 9.73 10.05
CA THR A 839 19.73 10.82 9.77
C THR A 839 19.67 11.80 10.94
N VAL A 840 19.95 13.06 10.64
CA VAL A 840 19.76 14.21 11.51
C VAL A 840 18.55 15.01 11.01
N GLN A 841 17.53 15.17 11.84
CA GLN A 841 16.26 15.76 11.46
C GLN A 841 16.01 17.07 12.19
N ILE A 842 15.79 18.15 11.45
CA ILE A 842 15.30 19.41 12.01
C ILE A 842 13.77 19.43 11.88
N VAL A 843 13.09 19.73 12.98
CA VAL A 843 11.65 20.02 13.00
C VAL A 843 11.54 21.49 13.39
N PRO A 844 11.23 22.44 12.48
CA PRO A 844 11.32 23.87 12.79
C PRO A 844 10.55 24.26 14.07
N ALA A 845 9.40 23.65 14.31
CA ALA A 845 8.59 23.88 15.50
C ALA A 845 9.32 23.54 16.82
N THR A 846 10.26 22.59 16.85
CA THR A 846 10.98 22.26 18.09
C THR A 846 11.89 23.38 18.54
N ILE A 847 12.54 24.07 17.62
CA ILE A 847 13.37 25.24 17.93
C ILE A 847 12.51 26.49 18.14
N GLN A 848 11.53 26.70 17.27
CA GLN A 848 10.67 27.89 17.30
C GLN A 848 9.74 27.96 18.51
N LEU A 849 9.47 26.83 19.17
CA LEU A 849 8.67 26.73 20.39
C LEU A 849 9.49 26.25 21.60
N ASN A 850 10.84 26.21 21.50
CA ASN A 850 11.67 25.83 22.64
C ASN A 850 11.65 26.94 23.69
N PRO A 851 11.21 26.69 24.94
CA PRO A 851 11.19 27.70 25.99
C PRO A 851 12.59 28.22 26.38
N GLN A 852 13.67 27.49 26.08
CA GLN A 852 15.04 27.96 26.29
C GLN A 852 15.49 29.01 25.27
N VAL A 853 14.80 29.07 24.13
CA VAL A 853 15.07 30.05 23.06
C VAL A 853 14.09 31.21 23.13
N TRP A 854 12.82 30.94 23.43
CA TRP A 854 11.73 31.91 23.29
C TRP A 854 11.02 32.28 24.61
N GLY A 855 11.46 31.74 25.74
CA GLY A 855 10.86 31.99 27.05
C GLY A 855 9.65 31.11 27.37
N SER A 856 9.08 31.30 28.56
CA SER A 856 7.94 30.50 29.06
C SER A 856 6.65 30.68 28.26
N ASP A 857 6.54 31.77 27.51
CA ASP A 857 5.41 32.10 26.64
C ASP A 857 5.66 31.69 25.17
N ALA A 858 6.59 30.77 24.90
CA ALA A 858 6.93 30.32 23.55
C ALA A 858 5.71 29.84 22.74
N ASP A 859 4.69 29.25 23.36
CA ASP A 859 3.49 28.79 22.66
C ASP A 859 2.48 29.91 22.29
N ILE A 860 2.71 31.14 22.77
CA ILE A 860 1.81 32.28 22.59
C ILE A 860 2.21 33.09 21.36
N PHE A 861 1.24 33.34 20.48
CA PHE A 861 1.37 34.32 19.40
C PHE A 861 1.39 35.72 19.99
N ARG A 862 2.56 36.37 19.95
CA ARG A 862 2.77 37.76 20.40
C ARG A 862 3.71 38.50 19.44
N PRO A 863 3.19 39.25 18.45
CA PRO A 863 4.02 39.97 17.49
C PRO A 863 4.99 40.98 18.13
N GLU A 864 4.65 41.56 19.28
CA GLU A 864 5.51 42.47 20.06
C GLU A 864 6.84 41.83 20.48
N ARG A 865 6.91 40.49 20.51
CA ARG A 865 8.14 39.74 20.85
C ARG A 865 9.33 40.13 19.99
N TRP A 866 9.09 40.57 18.75
CA TRP A 866 10.14 40.96 17.82
C TRP A 866 10.70 42.37 18.08
N GLU A 867 10.07 43.15 18.96
CA GLU A 867 10.52 44.49 19.36
C GLU A 867 11.60 44.41 20.47
N ASP A 868 11.46 43.45 21.38
CA ASP A 868 12.33 43.27 22.56
C ASP A 868 12.88 41.83 22.67
N MET A 869 13.72 41.42 21.71
CA MET A 869 14.31 40.07 21.68
C MET A 869 15.51 39.91 22.62
N ASP A 870 15.59 38.77 23.31
CA ASP A 870 16.80 38.35 24.01
C ASP A 870 17.91 37.89 23.04
N SER A 871 19.09 37.57 23.57
CA SER A 871 20.25 37.16 22.76
C SER A 871 20.05 35.82 22.04
N ASN A 872 19.25 34.90 22.59
CA ASN A 872 19.02 33.57 22.02
C ASN A 872 17.99 33.64 20.90
N ALA A 873 16.87 34.32 21.12
CA ALA A 873 15.82 34.61 20.15
C ALA A 873 16.33 35.43 18.96
N SER A 874 17.36 36.26 19.18
CA SER A 874 18.03 37.03 18.13
C SER A 874 18.93 36.18 17.21
N SER A 875 19.20 34.91 17.56
CA SER A 875 19.99 34.02 16.72
C SER A 875 19.31 33.80 15.36
N PRO A 876 20.05 33.84 14.24
CA PRO A 876 19.50 33.48 12.93
C PRO A 876 18.86 32.08 12.91
N TYR A 877 19.36 31.18 13.77
CA TYR A 877 18.92 29.79 13.88
C TYR A 877 17.72 29.58 14.83
N ALA A 878 17.20 30.64 15.44
CA ALA A 878 15.98 30.57 16.25
C ALA A 878 14.71 30.41 15.39
N MET A 879 14.80 30.75 14.10
CA MET A 879 13.71 30.65 13.13
C MET A 879 14.14 29.79 11.93
N GLU A 880 13.58 28.58 11.84
CA GLU A 880 13.96 27.59 10.81
C GLU A 880 12.88 27.39 9.73
N THR A 881 11.83 28.22 9.72
CA THR A 881 10.76 28.17 8.70
C THR A 881 11.31 28.27 7.27
N PHE A 882 12.30 29.14 7.04
CA PHE A 882 12.98 29.25 5.75
C PHE A 882 14.32 28.50 5.70
N SER A 883 14.65 27.73 6.74
CA SER A 883 15.99 27.19 7.00
C SER A 883 17.07 28.28 7.04
N ASN A 884 18.30 27.89 7.41
CA ASN A 884 19.48 28.77 7.36
C ASN A 884 20.65 28.18 6.56
N GLY A 885 21.71 28.98 6.42
CA GLY A 885 22.98 28.60 5.78
C GLY A 885 22.91 28.44 4.26
N PRO A 886 23.88 27.73 3.63
CA PRO A 886 23.96 27.58 2.17
C PRO A 886 22.75 26.90 1.52
N ARG A 887 21.92 26.21 2.32
CA ARG A 887 20.70 25.51 1.90
C ARG A 887 19.41 26.28 2.20
N MET A 888 19.50 27.55 2.63
CA MET A 888 18.34 28.39 2.95
C MET A 888 17.34 28.50 1.79
N CYS A 889 16.05 28.68 2.08
CA CYS A 889 15.01 28.81 1.07
C CYS A 889 15.32 29.94 0.05
N PRO A 890 15.39 29.65 -1.26
CA PRO A 890 15.63 30.67 -2.28
C PRO A 890 14.42 31.60 -2.46
N GLY A 891 13.22 31.11 -2.17
CA GLY A 891 11.96 31.84 -2.35
C GLY A 891 11.59 32.77 -1.19
N LYS A 892 12.43 32.93 -0.16
CA LYS A 892 12.10 33.72 1.05
C LYS A 892 11.59 35.12 0.71
N ALA A 893 12.29 35.85 -0.16
CA ALA A 893 11.90 37.22 -0.52
C ALA A 893 10.56 37.25 -1.31
N LEU A 894 10.33 36.24 -2.17
CA LEU A 894 9.10 36.12 -2.95
C LEU A 894 7.90 35.82 -2.05
N ALA A 895 8.05 34.86 -1.15
CA ALA A 895 7.04 34.48 -0.18
C ALA A 895 6.68 35.66 0.75
N MET A 896 7.69 36.33 1.32
CA MET A 896 7.45 37.47 2.21
C MET A 896 6.70 38.61 1.51
N LEU A 897 7.08 38.98 0.28
CA LEU A 897 6.38 40.04 -0.45
C LEU A 897 4.94 39.62 -0.78
N ASN A 898 4.73 38.39 -1.23
CA ASN A 898 3.40 37.87 -1.53
C ASN A 898 2.50 37.87 -0.28
N MET A 899 3.00 37.35 0.85
CA MET A 899 2.27 37.33 2.12
C MET A 899 1.89 38.74 2.58
N LYS A 900 2.84 39.69 2.51
CA LYS A 900 2.57 41.08 2.89
C LYS A 900 1.46 41.71 2.05
N VAL A 901 1.54 41.61 0.72
CA VAL A 901 0.57 42.25 -0.18
C VAL A 901 -0.83 41.65 -0.04
N LEU A 902 -0.94 40.33 0.10
CA LEU A 902 -2.23 39.67 0.30
C LEU A 902 -2.81 39.98 1.69
N LEU A 903 -1.99 39.99 2.74
CA LEU A 903 -2.44 40.28 4.09
C LEU A 903 -2.84 41.76 4.27
N VAL A 904 -2.12 42.68 3.63
CA VAL A 904 -2.51 44.11 3.59
C VAL A 904 -3.90 44.28 2.97
N GLY A 905 -4.17 43.62 1.85
CA GLY A 905 -5.49 43.66 1.21
C GLY A 905 -6.60 43.09 2.08
N LEU A 906 -6.37 41.92 2.68
CA LEU A 906 -7.36 41.26 3.55
C LEU A 906 -7.68 42.08 4.80
N ILE A 907 -6.66 42.52 5.56
CA ILE A 907 -6.86 43.19 6.86
C ILE A 907 -7.38 44.63 6.69
N ARG A 908 -7.11 45.26 5.55
CA ARG A 908 -7.64 46.59 5.21
C ARG A 908 -9.15 46.56 5.05
N ASP A 909 -9.68 45.58 4.33
CA ASP A 909 -11.10 45.55 3.93
C ASP A 909 -11.96 44.68 4.86
N PHE A 910 -11.36 43.78 5.64
CA PHE A 910 -12.08 42.79 6.43
C PHE A 910 -11.58 42.67 7.88
N GLU A 911 -12.53 42.42 8.77
CA GLU A 911 -12.33 41.97 10.14
C GLU A 911 -12.75 40.49 10.22
N MET A 912 -11.88 39.67 10.80
CA MET A 912 -12.02 38.22 10.83
C MET A 912 -12.02 37.72 12.28
N GLU A 913 -13.08 36.99 12.63
CA GLU A 913 -13.25 36.31 13.91
C GLU A 913 -13.41 34.80 13.66
N LEU A 914 -13.18 33.97 14.68
CA LEU A 914 -13.52 32.54 14.60
C LEU A 914 -15.02 32.34 14.87
N GLU A 915 -15.66 31.46 14.11
CA GLU A 915 -17.13 31.27 14.12
C GLU A 915 -17.68 30.78 15.47
N ASP A 916 -17.07 29.77 16.11
CA ASP A 916 -17.36 29.30 17.48
C ASP A 916 -16.20 28.40 17.96
N ASP A 917 -16.16 28.06 19.27
CA ASP A 917 -15.12 27.44 20.16
C ASP A 917 -14.10 26.39 19.59
N GLU A 918 -13.61 26.52 18.36
CA GLU A 918 -12.52 25.75 17.75
C GLU A 918 -11.15 26.15 18.34
N ARG A 919 -11.05 26.28 19.67
CA ARG A 919 -9.78 26.56 20.37
C ARG A 919 -8.70 25.51 20.09
N LYS A 920 -9.06 24.37 19.49
CA LYS A 920 -8.16 23.31 19.05
C LYS A 920 -8.50 22.84 17.64
N VAL A 921 -7.96 23.53 16.65
CA VAL A 921 -7.95 23.09 15.25
C VAL A 921 -7.35 21.68 15.14
N GLU A 922 -8.09 20.74 14.54
CA GLU A 922 -7.56 19.42 14.21
C GLU A 922 -6.59 19.52 13.04
N LEU A 923 -5.35 19.08 13.24
CA LEU A 923 -4.31 19.11 12.21
C LEU A 923 -4.39 17.86 11.33
N ARG A 924 -4.19 18.05 10.02
CA ARG A 924 -4.06 16.93 9.08
C ARG A 924 -2.73 16.24 9.29
N ASN A 925 -2.79 14.93 9.50
CA ASN A 925 -1.61 14.09 9.68
C ASN A 925 -1.88 12.71 9.04
N PRO A 926 -1.09 12.27 8.04
CA PRO A 926 0.10 12.93 7.52
C PRO A 926 -0.19 14.10 6.54
N SER A 927 0.76 15.03 6.43
CA SER A 927 0.74 16.16 5.48
C SER A 927 2.18 16.60 5.15
N LEU A 928 2.39 17.27 4.01
CA LEU A 928 3.69 17.85 3.63
C LEU A 928 3.90 19.25 4.25
N THR A 929 2.82 20.00 4.41
CA THR A 929 2.79 21.30 5.09
C THR A 929 1.79 21.26 6.24
N LEU A 930 1.89 22.23 7.15
CA LEU A 930 0.93 22.36 8.25
C LEU A 930 -0.45 22.73 7.69
N LYS A 931 -1.39 21.78 7.69
CA LYS A 931 -2.76 21.96 7.21
C LYS A 931 -3.75 21.48 8.26
N THR A 932 -4.96 22.00 8.19
CA THR A 932 -6.07 21.53 9.01
C THR A 932 -6.70 20.30 8.38
N LYS A 933 -7.38 19.49 9.20
CA LYS A 933 -8.11 18.32 8.73
C LYS A 933 -9.46 18.70 8.13
N LYS A 934 -10.05 19.80 8.60
CA LYS A 934 -11.25 20.46 8.06
C LYS A 934 -10.92 21.92 7.80
N PRO A 935 -11.47 22.54 6.74
CA PRO A 935 -11.28 23.96 6.49
C PRO A 935 -11.67 24.81 7.72
N ILE A 936 -10.87 25.82 8.04
CA ILE A 936 -11.20 26.77 9.12
C ILE A 936 -12.27 27.71 8.60
N ARG A 937 -13.37 27.84 9.35
CA ARG A 937 -14.44 28.79 9.05
C ARG A 937 -14.21 30.09 9.82
N PHE A 938 -14.10 31.18 9.07
CA PHE A 938 -13.93 32.51 9.62
C PHE A 938 -15.25 33.26 9.51
N LYS A 939 -15.67 33.90 10.59
CA LYS A 939 -16.72 34.92 10.54
C LYS A 939 -16.09 36.21 10.05
N ILE A 940 -16.44 36.64 8.85
CA ILE A 940 -15.80 37.78 8.19
C ILE A 940 -16.80 38.91 8.04
N ARG A 941 -16.40 40.11 8.46
CA ARG A 941 -17.17 41.33 8.25
C ARG A 941 -16.34 42.32 7.46
N ARG A 942 -16.98 43.01 6.53
CA ARG A 942 -16.35 44.11 5.83
C ARG A 942 -16.21 45.31 6.78
N VAL A 943 -15.02 45.88 6.84
CA VAL A 943 -14.70 47.07 7.64
C VAL A 943 -14.07 48.09 6.72
N GLY A 944 -14.70 49.26 6.62
CA GLY A 944 -14.35 50.30 5.65
C GLY A 944 -15.51 51.24 5.41
#